data_AF-A0A836PPB8-F1
#
_entry.id   AF-A0A836PPB8-F1
#
_cell.length_a   1.000
_cell.length_b   1.000
_cell.length_c   1.000
_cell.angle_alpha   90.00
_cell.angle_beta   90.00
_cell.angle_gamma   90.00
#
_symmetry.space_group_name_H-M   'P 1'
#
loop_
_entity.id
_entity.type
_entity.pdbx_description
1 polymer ?
#
loop_
_entity_poly.entity_id
_entity_poly.type
_entity_poly.pdbx_seq_one_letter_code
_entity_poly.pdbx_strand_id
1 'polypeptide(L)'
;RENFAGYTDFLVRCEGQSDLGGYHYEVWDTKLSKSTRPYFLLQLCCYSWMLERIQGRLPENTVVVLGDNSKDSYRVAAYYSYFQNLKKYFLEDQKSFKADFIHRPDPMLCDPNSSWRSYAQQLLTESDSLALVANIRKTQVKQLQKMRVNSLTELAQTKLGYVKGIAPETFYKLKAQASIQFESRGKEKPLYKVLKDDSGKGLSALPPHCDLDVFFDIEGDPLIDGGLEYLWGVSYHDPQGRQGNQYAFKDWWAHNQEQEQIAFEGFLDWVYSRWMKNPSMHIYHYASYEITAIRKLSTRYQTRLSEVSEMLNANVFIDLYKLVKGGLLIGEPRYSIKNVEHLFRGKRETEVADGTASVVVYEDWREGGGANEWASQDNGLTSWQQDADKFDWSPWPVLSAIRDYNIDDCESTLDLVEWLRLQQKKNEIVYKPPEQKIATEEEKNEQQINREQKREELKRRQQGLIDLFTNSETLKKDAKAELLVSLLLFYERERKPQAWSYYDRLEKTEDELFDDDTVVYGLTITHKELENNSYKCTAIYSNDQPIRTDKISSATVQGSDAKATRIKFEEVDHHEGAITFNIKQDQIDVLENNPLTLFGDEIFINTDTLETRLCDVTEAYFETGKLSGSLAALLERSAPQFSGTDNPLPVCRKRYPVDQEYLDAIIKTVHAMDNTCLCIQGPPGAGKTYTAEHVIASLV
;
A
#
# COMPACT_ATOMS: atom_id res chain seq x y z
N ARG A 1 10.12 -3.02 38.14
CA ARG A 1 9.92 -1.79 38.99
C ARG A 1 8.42 -1.46 38.95
N GLU A 2 7.77 -1.10 40.06
CA GLU A 2 6.32 -0.72 40.08
C GLU A 2 5.40 -1.73 39.36
N ASN A 3 5.57 -3.04 39.61
CA ASN A 3 4.84 -4.13 38.93
C ASN A 3 5.01 -4.22 37.40
N PHE A 4 5.96 -3.48 36.81
CA PHE A 4 6.43 -3.75 35.45
C PHE A 4 7.46 -4.88 35.46
N ALA A 5 7.33 -5.74 34.44
CA ALA A 5 8.35 -6.67 33.99
C ALA A 5 8.75 -6.29 32.56
N GLY A 6 10.01 -6.52 32.21
CA GLY A 6 10.52 -6.33 30.86
C GLY A 6 11.43 -7.49 30.49
N TYR A 7 11.30 -7.96 29.26
CA TYR A 7 12.17 -8.96 28.66
C TYR A 7 12.92 -8.24 27.55
N THR A 8 14.14 -7.81 27.87
CA THR A 8 15.05 -7.26 26.87
C THR A 8 15.85 -8.41 26.27
N ASP A 9 16.14 -8.32 24.97
CA ASP A 9 16.94 -9.36 24.32
C ASP A 9 18.38 -9.36 24.85
N PHE A 10 18.98 -8.17 25.04
CA PHE A 10 20.35 -8.06 25.55
C PHE A 10 20.53 -6.91 26.56
N LEU A 11 21.37 -7.18 27.56
CA LEU A 11 21.99 -6.18 28.41
C LEU A 11 23.48 -6.11 28.07
N VAL A 12 23.91 -5.02 27.45
CA VAL A 12 25.29 -4.87 26.98
C VAL A 12 26.09 -4.08 28.01
N ARG A 13 27.20 -4.67 28.46
CA ARG A 13 28.08 -4.06 29.46
C ARG A 13 28.86 -2.89 28.85
N CYS A 14 28.84 -1.76 29.54
CA CYS A 14 29.57 -0.55 29.22
C CYS A 14 30.41 -0.10 30.42
N GLU A 15 31.62 0.37 30.18
CA GLU A 15 32.47 0.90 31.26
C GLU A 15 31.90 2.22 31.82
N GLY A 16 32.04 2.43 33.12
CA GLY A 16 31.53 3.61 33.82
C GLY A 16 30.93 3.28 35.19
N GLN A 17 31.08 4.20 36.14
CA GLN A 17 30.63 4.00 37.52
C GLN A 17 29.11 3.78 37.61
N SER A 18 28.72 2.82 38.45
CA SER A 18 27.35 2.47 38.81
C SER A 18 27.31 1.73 40.16
N ASP A 19 26.13 1.38 40.65
CA ASP A 19 25.97 0.53 41.84
C ASP A 19 26.52 -0.90 41.63
N LEU A 20 26.84 -1.28 40.39
CA LEU A 20 27.50 -2.55 40.03
C LEU A 20 29.03 -2.44 40.02
N GLY A 21 29.60 -1.26 40.27
CA GLY A 21 31.03 -0.98 40.26
C GLY A 21 31.48 -0.18 39.04
N GLY A 22 32.62 -0.56 38.44
CA GLY A 22 33.26 0.17 37.33
C GLY A 22 32.56 0.06 35.97
N TYR A 23 31.39 -0.57 35.90
CA TYR A 23 30.62 -0.74 34.69
C TYR A 23 29.12 -0.57 34.95
N HIS A 24 28.35 -0.42 33.88
CA HIS A 24 26.88 -0.41 33.86
C HIS A 24 26.39 -1.15 32.61
N TYR A 25 25.09 -1.33 32.47
CA TYR A 25 24.48 -1.95 31.30
C TYR A 25 23.62 -0.94 30.53
N GLU A 26 23.62 -1.09 29.21
CA GLU A 26 22.66 -0.51 28.29
C GLU A 26 21.70 -1.58 27.76
N VAL A 27 20.48 -1.15 27.46
CA VAL A 27 19.40 -2.03 26.97
C VAL A 27 19.46 -2.08 25.45
N TRP A 28 19.50 -3.31 24.91
CA TRP A 28 19.51 -3.59 23.47
C TRP A 28 18.36 -4.56 23.15
N ASP A 29 17.60 -4.26 22.11
CA ASP A 29 16.44 -5.05 21.69
C ASP A 29 16.47 -5.26 20.17
N THR A 30 16.25 -6.49 19.74
CA THR A 30 16.20 -6.90 18.32
C THR A 30 14.79 -6.77 17.76
N LYS A 31 14.68 -6.30 16.52
CA LYS A 31 13.42 -6.15 15.81
C LYS A 31 13.58 -6.62 14.37
N LEU A 32 12.64 -7.42 13.87
CA LEU A 32 12.58 -7.80 12.45
C LEU A 32 12.39 -6.58 11.51
N SER A 33 11.86 -5.47 12.04
CA SER A 33 11.72 -4.21 11.30
C SER A 33 13.09 -3.69 10.83
N LYS A 34 13.17 -3.17 9.61
CA LYS A 34 14.36 -2.53 9.01
C LYS A 34 14.48 -1.04 9.33
N SER A 35 13.53 -0.51 10.08
CA SER A 35 13.56 0.86 10.57
C SER A 35 13.05 0.92 12.00
N THR A 36 13.64 1.82 12.78
CA THR A 36 13.22 2.06 14.15
C THR A 36 11.84 2.73 14.18
N ARG A 37 10.89 2.12 14.89
CA ARG A 37 9.55 2.66 15.11
C ARG A 37 9.46 3.35 16.48
N PRO A 38 8.65 4.42 16.62
CA PRO A 38 8.54 5.15 17.89
C PRO A 38 8.22 4.27 19.11
N TYR A 39 7.40 3.23 18.96
CA TYR A 39 7.05 2.35 20.08
C TYR A 39 8.20 1.44 20.54
N PHE A 40 9.20 1.16 19.70
CA PHE A 40 10.42 0.45 20.12
C PHE A 40 11.19 1.28 21.14
N LEU A 41 11.31 2.59 20.88
CA LEU A 41 11.99 3.52 21.77
C LEU A 41 11.26 3.66 23.11
N LEU A 42 9.93 3.61 23.10
CA LEU A 42 9.12 3.61 24.32
C LEU A 42 9.37 2.35 25.17
N GLN A 43 9.41 1.18 24.53
CA GLN A 43 9.75 -0.09 25.18
C GLN A 43 11.15 -0.02 25.81
N LEU A 44 12.14 0.44 25.05
CA LEU A 44 13.53 0.59 25.50
C LEU A 44 13.70 1.63 26.62
N CYS A 45 12.95 2.73 26.59
CA CYS A 45 12.89 3.69 27.70
C CYS A 45 12.32 3.03 28.96
N CYS A 46 11.28 2.20 28.83
CA CYS A 46 10.72 1.44 29.94
C CYS A 46 11.74 0.48 30.55
N TYR A 47 12.46 -0.26 29.72
CA TYR A 47 13.52 -1.18 30.15
C TYR A 47 14.67 -0.44 30.83
N SER A 48 15.13 0.66 30.24
CA SER A 48 16.18 1.52 30.80
C SER A 48 15.79 2.11 32.15
N TRP A 49 14.53 2.53 32.30
CA TRP A 49 13.95 3.01 33.56
C TRP A 49 13.85 1.92 34.63
N MET A 50 13.56 0.68 34.24
CA MET A 50 13.59 -0.46 35.16
C MET A 50 15.02 -0.80 35.59
N LEU A 51 15.97 -0.78 34.64
CA LEU A 51 17.38 -1.06 34.86
C LEU A 51 18.06 -0.02 35.75
N GLU A 52 17.71 1.26 35.61
CA GLU A 52 18.18 2.36 36.48
C GLU A 52 18.05 2.01 37.97
N ARG A 53 16.96 1.34 38.36
CA ARG A 53 16.73 0.97 39.77
C ARG A 53 17.71 -0.07 40.29
N ILE A 54 18.33 -0.86 39.41
CA ILE A 54 19.27 -1.93 39.75
C ILE A 54 20.70 -1.40 39.80
N GLN A 55 21.10 -0.57 38.83
CA GLN A 55 22.48 -0.09 38.71
C GLN A 55 22.70 1.34 39.22
N GLY A 56 21.68 2.00 39.78
CA GLY A 56 21.77 3.35 40.34
C GLY A 56 21.86 4.49 39.33
N ARG A 57 21.87 4.18 38.03
CA ARG A 57 21.96 5.16 36.94
C ARG A 57 21.13 4.78 35.73
N LEU A 58 20.53 5.79 35.11
CA LEU A 58 19.87 5.64 33.82
C LEU A 58 20.94 5.39 32.74
N PRO A 59 20.77 4.40 31.85
CA PRO A 59 21.58 4.28 30.65
C PRO A 59 21.59 5.57 29.84
N GLU A 60 22.74 5.94 29.27
CA GLU A 60 22.81 7.11 28.41
C GLU A 60 22.14 6.82 27.06
N ASN A 61 22.42 5.64 26.51
CA ASN A 61 21.86 5.17 25.27
C ASN A 61 21.09 3.86 25.42
N THR A 62 20.33 3.57 24.38
CA THR A 62 19.71 2.29 24.12
C THR A 62 19.83 1.98 22.64
N VAL A 63 19.84 0.70 22.27
CA VAL A 63 20.09 0.28 20.89
C VAL A 63 18.96 -0.58 20.38
N VAL A 64 18.46 -0.25 19.19
CA VAL A 64 17.61 -1.13 18.41
C VAL A 64 18.50 -1.84 17.40
N VAL A 65 18.53 -3.17 17.46
CA VAL A 65 19.16 -3.99 16.43
C VAL A 65 18.08 -4.36 15.42
N LEU A 66 18.20 -3.85 14.20
CA LEU A 66 17.17 -4.01 13.16
C LEU A 66 17.34 -5.33 12.40
N GLY A 67 16.35 -5.67 11.57
CA GLY A 67 16.31 -6.95 10.83
C GLY A 67 17.47 -7.14 9.84
N ASP A 68 18.14 -6.06 9.47
CA ASP A 68 19.37 -6.05 8.65
C ASP A 68 20.67 -6.08 9.50
N ASN A 69 20.55 -6.33 10.80
CA ASN A 69 21.61 -6.26 11.81
C ASN A 69 22.23 -4.87 12.03
N SER A 70 21.69 -3.82 11.41
CA SER A 70 22.11 -2.46 11.71
C SER A 70 21.71 -2.08 13.14
N LYS A 71 22.47 -1.17 13.74
CA LYS A 71 22.34 -0.77 15.14
C LYS A 71 22.03 0.71 15.23
N ASP A 72 20.78 1.01 15.48
CA ASP A 72 20.36 2.38 15.76
C ASP A 72 20.53 2.68 17.25
N SER A 73 21.46 3.57 17.58
CA SER A 73 21.69 4.02 18.95
C SER A 73 20.97 5.33 19.24
N TYR A 74 20.22 5.35 20.34
CA TYR A 74 19.40 6.48 20.74
C TYR A 74 19.68 6.90 22.18
N ARG A 75 19.81 8.21 22.38
CA ARG A 75 19.93 8.79 23.73
C ARG A 75 18.59 8.67 24.46
N VAL A 76 18.57 7.94 25.58
CA VAL A 76 17.34 7.72 26.37
C VAL A 76 16.73 9.05 26.80
N ALA A 77 17.56 10.01 27.19
CA ALA A 77 17.13 11.33 27.63
C ALA A 77 16.28 12.10 26.59
N ALA A 78 16.47 11.85 25.28
CA ALA A 78 15.70 12.52 24.22
C ALA A 78 14.23 12.09 24.19
N TYR A 79 13.91 10.91 24.70
CA TYR A 79 12.56 10.31 24.65
C TYR A 79 11.93 10.12 26.04
N TYR A 80 12.72 10.30 27.09
CA TYR A 80 12.35 9.95 28.46
C TYR A 80 11.12 10.70 28.99
N SER A 81 10.97 11.99 28.68
CA SER A 81 9.82 12.80 29.11
C SER A 81 8.51 12.30 28.50
N TYR A 82 8.54 11.92 27.22
CA TYR A 82 7.39 11.35 26.52
C TYR A 82 7.02 9.98 27.09
N PHE A 83 8.01 9.12 27.35
CA PHE A 83 7.82 7.85 28.06
C PHE A 83 7.18 8.04 29.45
N GLN A 84 7.66 8.98 30.26
CA GLN A 84 7.11 9.22 31.61
C GLN A 84 5.63 9.64 31.55
N ASN A 85 5.25 10.48 30.60
CA ASN A 85 3.86 10.88 30.39
C ASN A 85 2.98 9.68 29.98
N LEU A 86 3.42 8.87 29.01
CA LEU A 86 2.68 7.68 28.60
C LEU A 86 2.56 6.65 29.73
N LYS A 87 3.63 6.42 30.49
CA LYS A 87 3.61 5.54 31.66
C LYS A 87 2.58 6.02 32.69
N LYS A 88 2.52 7.33 32.95
CA LYS A 88 1.52 7.91 33.86
C LYS A 88 0.11 7.59 33.39
N TYR A 89 -0.22 7.87 32.12
CA TYR A 89 -1.55 7.56 31.57
C TYR A 89 -1.87 6.06 31.64
N PHE A 90 -0.90 5.19 31.29
CA PHE A 90 -1.09 3.74 31.39
C PHE A 90 -1.38 3.28 32.83
N LEU A 91 -0.64 3.78 33.81
CA LEU A 91 -0.87 3.44 35.22
C LEU A 91 -2.19 3.99 35.76
N GLU A 92 -2.62 5.17 35.31
CA GLU A 92 -3.94 5.73 35.64
C GLU A 92 -5.06 4.86 35.05
N ASP A 93 -4.91 4.43 33.79
CA ASP A 93 -5.86 3.56 33.11
C ASP A 93 -5.95 2.18 33.79
N GLN A 94 -4.82 1.55 34.08
CA GLN A 94 -4.74 0.28 34.81
C GLN A 94 -5.38 0.35 36.21
N LYS A 95 -5.21 1.47 36.93
CA LYS A 95 -5.86 1.66 38.23
C LYS A 95 -7.38 1.84 38.09
N SER A 96 -7.84 2.37 36.96
CA SER A 96 -9.26 2.56 36.68
C SER A 96 -9.95 1.32 36.10
N PHE A 97 -9.16 0.34 35.63
CA PHE A 97 -9.67 -0.90 35.06
C PHE A 97 -10.41 -1.73 36.11
N LYS A 98 -11.60 -2.20 35.73
CA LYS A 98 -12.43 -3.09 36.54
C LYS A 98 -12.51 -4.44 35.85
N ALA A 99 -12.06 -5.50 36.52
CA ALA A 99 -12.10 -6.86 36.00
C ALA A 99 -13.51 -7.48 36.09
N ASP A 100 -14.49 -6.82 35.49
CA ASP A 100 -15.86 -7.31 35.36
C ASP A 100 -16.24 -7.47 33.88
N PHE A 101 -17.32 -8.19 33.61
CA PHE A 101 -17.76 -8.46 32.25
C PHE A 101 -18.20 -7.21 31.48
N ILE A 102 -18.59 -6.13 32.17
CA ILE A 102 -19.06 -4.88 31.55
C ILE A 102 -17.87 -4.10 30.97
N HIS A 103 -16.71 -4.16 31.62
CA HIS A 103 -15.49 -3.47 31.21
C HIS A 103 -14.52 -4.38 30.42
N ARG A 104 -14.96 -5.57 30.00
CA ARG A 104 -14.17 -6.47 29.16
C ARG A 104 -13.74 -5.76 27.85
N PRO A 105 -12.49 -5.94 27.40
CA PRO A 105 -12.05 -5.46 26.09
C PRO A 105 -12.95 -5.96 24.95
N ASP A 106 -13.19 -5.11 23.96
CA ASP A 106 -13.97 -5.44 22.78
C ASP A 106 -13.30 -6.60 22.01
N PRO A 107 -13.92 -7.80 21.91
CA PRO A 107 -13.31 -8.93 21.21
C PRO A 107 -12.98 -8.64 19.74
N MET A 108 -13.67 -7.67 19.13
CA MET A 108 -13.41 -7.25 17.76
C MET A 108 -12.10 -6.45 17.60
N LEU A 109 -11.49 -6.02 18.71
CA LEU A 109 -10.15 -5.41 18.74
C LEU A 109 -9.03 -6.43 19.01
N CYS A 110 -9.34 -7.72 19.12
CA CYS A 110 -8.32 -8.72 19.35
C CYS A 110 -7.37 -8.79 18.16
N ASP A 111 -6.07 -8.65 18.42
CA ASP A 111 -5.03 -8.84 17.42
C ASP A 111 -5.12 -10.28 16.86
N PRO A 112 -5.08 -10.47 15.53
CA PRO A 112 -5.06 -11.80 14.91
C PRO A 112 -3.92 -12.72 15.38
N ASN A 113 -2.84 -12.17 15.91
CA ASN A 113 -1.69 -12.89 16.44
C ASN A 113 -1.74 -13.03 17.98
N SER A 114 -2.82 -12.57 18.62
CA SER A 114 -3.00 -12.68 20.06
C SER A 114 -3.25 -14.13 20.50
N SER A 115 -2.69 -14.51 21.65
CA SER A 115 -3.03 -15.76 22.34
C SER A 115 -4.51 -15.87 22.73
N TRP A 116 -5.23 -14.74 22.77
CA TRP A 116 -6.66 -14.69 23.07
C TRP A 116 -7.55 -14.81 21.82
N ARG A 117 -6.99 -14.91 20.60
CA ARG A 117 -7.77 -14.92 19.35
C ARG A 117 -8.86 -15.98 19.36
N SER A 118 -8.54 -17.22 19.73
CA SER A 118 -9.52 -18.31 19.75
C SER A 118 -10.66 -18.04 20.73
N TYR A 119 -10.33 -17.48 21.90
CA TYR A 119 -11.33 -17.10 22.90
C TYR A 119 -12.16 -15.89 22.46
N ALA A 120 -11.54 -14.87 21.85
CA ALA A 120 -12.26 -13.73 21.29
C ALA A 120 -13.22 -14.17 20.18
N GLN A 121 -12.79 -15.07 19.29
CA GLN A 121 -13.63 -15.65 18.24
C GLN A 121 -14.79 -16.47 18.84
N GLN A 122 -14.52 -17.26 19.88
CA GLN A 122 -15.56 -17.98 20.61
C GLN A 122 -16.59 -17.01 21.19
N LEU A 123 -16.15 -15.94 21.87
CA LEU A 123 -17.02 -14.92 22.44
C LEU A 123 -17.89 -14.24 21.37
N LEU A 124 -17.31 -13.89 20.22
CA LEU A 124 -18.05 -13.31 19.10
C LEU A 124 -19.13 -14.27 18.58
N THR A 125 -18.81 -15.57 18.51
CA THR A 125 -19.71 -16.62 18.03
C THR A 125 -20.85 -16.88 19.03
N GLU A 126 -20.53 -17.04 20.31
CA GLU A 126 -21.51 -17.27 21.38
C GLU A 126 -22.45 -16.08 21.57
N SER A 127 -21.94 -14.86 21.44
CA SER A 127 -22.75 -13.65 21.56
C SER A 127 -23.53 -13.32 20.28
N ASP A 128 -23.44 -14.14 19.24
CA ASP A 128 -24.02 -13.86 17.93
C ASP A 128 -23.63 -12.46 17.41
N SER A 129 -22.37 -12.08 17.59
CA SER A 129 -21.91 -10.69 17.43
C SER A 129 -22.16 -10.15 16.03
N LEU A 130 -22.55 -8.87 15.96
CA LEU A 130 -22.60 -8.12 14.71
C LEU A 130 -21.29 -8.16 13.94
N ALA A 131 -20.13 -8.27 14.62
CA ALA A 131 -18.81 -8.35 14.00
C ALA A 131 -18.63 -9.55 13.06
N LEU A 132 -19.52 -10.54 13.13
CA LEU A 132 -19.51 -11.72 12.26
C LEU A 132 -20.22 -11.47 10.91
N VAL A 133 -20.94 -10.36 10.77
CA VAL A 133 -21.57 -9.98 9.51
C VAL A 133 -20.48 -9.60 8.51
N ALA A 134 -20.45 -10.24 7.35
CA ALA A 134 -19.43 -9.97 6.36
C ALA A 134 -19.45 -8.48 5.94
N ASN A 135 -18.27 -7.90 5.74
CA ASN A 135 -18.06 -6.49 5.36
C ASN A 135 -18.54 -5.43 6.37
N ILE A 136 -19.01 -5.81 7.56
CA ILE A 136 -19.42 -4.83 8.56
C ILE A 136 -18.22 -4.10 9.17
N ARG A 137 -18.34 -2.79 9.33
CA ARG A 137 -17.32 -1.94 9.97
C ARG A 137 -17.61 -1.70 11.43
N LYS A 138 -16.56 -1.43 12.21
CA LYS A 138 -16.68 -1.08 13.63
C LYS A 138 -17.59 0.12 13.90
N THR A 139 -17.51 1.13 13.04
CA THR A 139 -18.34 2.32 13.10
C THR A 139 -19.82 1.96 12.95
N GLN A 140 -20.15 1.11 11.98
CA GLN A 140 -21.50 0.60 11.73
C GLN A 140 -22.02 -0.24 12.91
N VAL A 141 -21.19 -1.14 13.47
CA VAL A 141 -21.53 -1.91 14.69
C VAL A 141 -21.95 -0.98 15.83
N LYS A 142 -21.18 0.09 16.08
CA LYS A 142 -21.52 1.07 17.12
C LYS A 142 -22.85 1.80 16.85
N GLN A 143 -23.16 2.16 15.60
CA GLN A 143 -24.44 2.81 15.29
C GLN A 143 -25.63 1.86 15.43
N LEU A 144 -25.47 0.60 15.03
CA LEU A 144 -26.49 -0.45 15.21
C LEU A 144 -26.80 -0.69 16.69
N GLN A 145 -25.76 -0.79 17.53
CA GLN A 145 -25.91 -0.96 18.98
C GLN A 145 -26.64 0.23 19.63
N LYS A 146 -26.41 1.47 19.18
CA LYS A 146 -27.19 2.64 19.64
C LYS A 146 -28.68 2.53 19.33
N MET A 147 -29.02 1.87 18.21
CA MET A 147 -30.40 1.55 17.83
C MET A 147 -30.93 0.26 18.46
N ARG A 148 -30.20 -0.31 19.44
CA ARG A 148 -30.53 -1.56 20.16
C ARG A 148 -30.57 -2.80 19.27
N VAL A 149 -29.83 -2.80 18.16
CA VAL A 149 -29.51 -4.01 17.38
C VAL A 149 -28.13 -4.47 17.82
N ASN A 150 -28.05 -5.60 18.52
CA ASN A 150 -26.84 -6.06 19.21
C ASN A 150 -26.26 -7.36 18.64
N SER A 151 -27.02 -8.09 17.82
CA SER A 151 -26.59 -9.37 17.26
C SER A 151 -26.86 -9.49 15.76
N LEU A 152 -26.18 -10.45 15.12
CA LEU A 152 -26.40 -10.80 13.72
C LEU A 152 -27.85 -11.25 13.49
N THR A 153 -28.40 -12.07 14.37
CA THR A 153 -29.81 -12.52 14.28
C THR A 153 -30.77 -11.34 14.41
N GLU A 154 -30.52 -10.42 15.35
CA GLU A 154 -31.34 -9.21 15.48
C GLU A 154 -31.25 -8.32 14.24
N LEU A 155 -30.07 -8.16 13.64
CA LEU A 155 -29.91 -7.41 12.40
C LEU A 155 -30.65 -8.07 11.25
N ALA A 156 -30.57 -9.39 11.10
CA ALA A 156 -31.30 -10.15 10.08
C ALA A 156 -32.83 -9.96 10.20
N GLN A 157 -33.35 -9.93 11.44
CA GLN A 157 -34.79 -9.93 11.71
C GLN A 157 -35.39 -8.52 11.95
N THR A 158 -34.56 -7.48 12.04
CA THR A 158 -35.01 -6.13 12.40
C THR A 158 -36.05 -5.59 11.41
N LYS A 159 -36.98 -4.77 11.90
CA LYS A 159 -37.94 -4.03 11.07
C LYS A 159 -37.51 -2.58 10.81
N LEU A 160 -36.35 -2.18 11.33
CA LEU A 160 -35.78 -0.88 11.04
C LEU A 160 -35.54 -0.74 9.53
N GLY A 161 -35.85 0.44 8.99
CA GLY A 161 -35.53 0.82 7.60
C GLY A 161 -34.37 1.81 7.50
N TYR A 162 -33.90 2.35 8.63
CA TYR A 162 -32.86 3.39 8.68
C TYR A 162 -32.12 3.34 10.02
N VAL A 163 -30.82 3.65 9.99
CA VAL A 163 -29.95 3.80 11.17
C VAL A 163 -29.07 5.03 10.97
N LYS A 164 -29.10 5.97 11.91
CA LYS A 164 -28.30 7.21 11.82
C LYS A 164 -26.81 6.90 11.75
N GLY A 165 -26.09 7.53 10.81
CA GLY A 165 -24.66 7.31 10.58
C GLY A 165 -24.33 6.05 9.77
N ILE A 166 -25.33 5.46 9.12
CA ILE A 166 -25.17 4.43 8.09
C ILE A 166 -26.03 4.86 6.89
N ALA A 167 -25.45 4.89 5.69
CA ALA A 167 -26.22 5.18 4.48
C ALA A 167 -27.37 4.16 4.30
N PRO A 168 -28.57 4.56 3.84
CA PRO A 168 -29.71 3.65 3.70
C PRO A 168 -29.41 2.39 2.88
N GLU A 169 -28.69 2.54 1.76
CA GLU A 169 -28.27 1.43 0.91
C GLU A 169 -27.31 0.47 1.62
N THR A 170 -26.30 1.01 2.32
CA THR A 170 -25.37 0.20 3.12
C THR A 170 -26.11 -0.55 4.23
N PHE A 171 -27.08 0.08 4.90
CA PHE A 171 -27.90 -0.59 5.92
C PHE A 171 -28.75 -1.72 5.32
N TYR A 172 -29.35 -1.51 4.15
CA TYR A 172 -30.08 -2.56 3.43
C TYR A 172 -29.16 -3.74 3.06
N LYS A 173 -27.97 -3.47 2.52
CA LYS A 173 -26.95 -4.49 2.19
C LYS A 173 -26.52 -5.27 3.44
N LEU A 174 -26.23 -4.60 4.55
CA LEU A 174 -25.86 -5.25 5.82
C LEU A 174 -26.96 -6.16 6.37
N LYS A 175 -28.22 -5.71 6.29
CA LYS A 175 -29.38 -6.52 6.70
C LYS A 175 -29.54 -7.75 5.82
N ALA A 176 -29.42 -7.60 4.51
CA ALA A 176 -29.47 -8.72 3.57
C ALA A 176 -28.33 -9.72 3.86
N GLN A 177 -27.11 -9.21 4.07
CA GLN A 177 -25.93 -10.01 4.40
C GLN A 177 -26.11 -10.81 5.70
N ALA A 178 -26.58 -10.16 6.77
CA ALA A 178 -26.91 -10.83 8.03
C ALA A 178 -27.99 -11.90 7.85
N SER A 179 -29.01 -11.63 7.00
CA SER A 179 -30.10 -12.57 6.73
C SER A 179 -29.61 -13.84 6.05
N ILE A 180 -28.79 -13.74 5.00
CA ILE A 180 -28.31 -14.92 4.30
C ILE A 180 -27.32 -15.73 5.15
N GLN A 181 -26.48 -15.07 5.96
CA GLN A 181 -25.59 -15.75 6.91
C GLN A 181 -26.40 -16.48 7.98
N PHE A 182 -27.47 -15.87 8.49
CA PHE A 182 -28.38 -16.50 9.43
C PHE A 182 -29.05 -17.74 8.82
N GLU A 183 -29.58 -17.64 7.61
CA GLU A 183 -30.24 -18.75 6.90
C GLU A 183 -29.29 -19.88 6.48
N SER A 184 -27.98 -19.60 6.43
CA SER A 184 -26.95 -20.59 6.06
C SER A 184 -26.51 -21.46 7.22
N ARG A 185 -26.86 -21.09 8.46
CA ARG A 185 -26.47 -21.85 9.65
C ARG A 185 -26.99 -23.29 9.61
N GLY A 186 -26.09 -24.24 9.88
CA GLY A 186 -26.42 -25.67 9.93
C GLY A 186 -26.59 -26.35 8.58
N LYS A 187 -26.30 -25.67 7.46
CA LYS A 187 -26.30 -26.28 6.12
C LYS A 187 -24.91 -26.79 5.75
N GLU A 188 -24.86 -27.88 5.00
CA GLU A 188 -23.61 -28.45 4.47
C GLU A 188 -22.93 -27.49 3.50
N LYS A 189 -23.70 -26.86 2.61
CA LYS A 189 -23.26 -25.77 1.75
C LYS A 189 -23.92 -24.47 2.18
N PRO A 190 -23.17 -23.37 2.35
CA PRO A 190 -23.74 -22.07 2.66
C PRO A 190 -24.67 -21.61 1.52
N LEU A 191 -25.72 -20.86 1.86
CA LEU A 191 -26.58 -20.27 0.84
C LEU A 191 -25.86 -19.12 0.14
N TYR A 192 -26.26 -18.85 -1.09
CA TYR A 192 -25.89 -17.64 -1.81
C TYR A 192 -27.07 -17.12 -2.61
N LYS A 193 -27.03 -15.83 -2.95
CA LYS A 193 -27.98 -15.16 -3.83
C LYS A 193 -27.23 -14.38 -4.89
N VAL A 194 -27.64 -14.57 -6.14
CA VAL A 194 -27.15 -13.78 -7.29
C VAL A 194 -27.87 -12.43 -7.33
N LEU A 195 -27.09 -11.36 -7.40
CA LEU A 195 -27.58 -9.99 -7.54
C LEU A 195 -27.72 -9.67 -9.04
N LYS A 196 -28.94 -9.36 -9.48
CA LYS A 196 -29.24 -9.07 -10.90
C LYS A 196 -28.99 -7.62 -11.29
N ASP A 197 -29.18 -6.71 -10.33
CA ASP A 197 -28.83 -5.30 -10.47
C ASP A 197 -27.55 -5.06 -9.68
N ASP A 198 -26.42 -5.30 -10.34
CA ASP A 198 -25.08 -5.18 -9.78
C ASP A 198 -24.39 -3.87 -10.19
N SER A 199 -25.14 -2.95 -10.81
CA SER A 199 -24.65 -1.67 -11.32
C SER A 199 -23.38 -1.78 -12.19
N GLY A 200 -23.20 -2.90 -12.90
CA GLY A 200 -22.00 -3.12 -13.73
C GLY A 200 -20.75 -3.52 -12.95
N LYS A 201 -20.86 -3.87 -11.66
CA LYS A 201 -19.73 -4.20 -10.78
C LYS A 201 -19.70 -5.66 -10.32
N GLY A 202 -20.70 -6.45 -10.71
CA GLY A 202 -20.84 -7.86 -10.35
C GLY A 202 -20.76 -8.77 -11.58
N LEU A 203 -21.61 -9.79 -11.64
CA LEU A 203 -21.62 -10.78 -12.71
C LEU A 203 -21.86 -10.18 -14.12
N SER A 204 -22.44 -8.98 -14.24
CA SER A 204 -22.57 -8.30 -15.54
C SER A 204 -21.24 -7.78 -16.07
N ALA A 205 -20.20 -7.62 -15.24
CA ALA A 205 -18.84 -7.29 -15.67
C ALA A 205 -17.97 -8.50 -15.97
N LEU A 206 -18.46 -9.73 -15.77
CA LEU A 206 -17.71 -10.95 -16.07
C LEU A 206 -17.67 -11.21 -17.59
N PRO A 207 -16.48 -11.21 -18.23
CA PRO A 207 -16.36 -11.42 -19.66
C PRO A 207 -16.75 -12.84 -20.11
N PRO A 208 -17.15 -13.00 -21.40
CA PRO A 208 -17.36 -14.32 -21.99
C PRO A 208 -16.05 -15.14 -22.01
N HIS A 209 -16.20 -16.45 -22.16
CA HIS A 209 -15.07 -17.37 -22.24
C HIS A 209 -14.19 -17.13 -23.46
N CYS A 210 -12.87 -17.14 -23.25
CA CYS A 210 -11.85 -17.20 -24.28
C CYS A 210 -10.87 -18.34 -23.95
N ASP A 211 -10.53 -19.17 -24.94
CA ASP A 211 -9.57 -20.28 -24.77
C ASP A 211 -8.17 -19.81 -24.35
N LEU A 212 -7.86 -18.53 -24.54
CA LEU A 212 -6.58 -17.92 -24.15
C LEU A 212 -6.62 -17.27 -22.76
N ASP A 213 -7.75 -17.29 -22.05
CA ASP A 213 -7.87 -16.83 -20.67
C ASP A 213 -6.83 -17.50 -19.75
N VAL A 214 -6.30 -16.74 -18.80
CA VAL A 214 -5.35 -17.25 -17.80
C VAL A 214 -5.81 -16.90 -16.39
N PHE A 215 -5.50 -17.77 -15.44
CA PHE A 215 -5.93 -17.67 -14.04
C PHE A 215 -4.68 -17.63 -13.18
N PHE A 216 -4.43 -16.47 -12.59
CA PHE A 216 -3.14 -16.04 -12.09
C PHE A 216 -3.14 -15.93 -10.56
N ASP A 217 -2.10 -16.48 -9.94
CA ASP A 217 -1.78 -16.35 -8.53
C ASP A 217 -0.25 -16.21 -8.35
N ILE A 218 0.19 -15.57 -7.27
CA ILE A 218 1.59 -15.23 -7.03
C ILE A 218 1.96 -15.40 -5.55
N GLU A 219 3.13 -15.99 -5.30
CA GLU A 219 3.70 -16.10 -3.96
C GLU A 219 4.87 -15.13 -3.78
N GLY A 220 4.89 -14.47 -2.63
CA GLY A 220 5.92 -13.49 -2.31
C GLY A 220 6.38 -13.58 -0.87
N ASP A 221 7.60 -13.12 -0.63
CA ASP A 221 8.21 -13.02 0.68
C ASP A 221 8.44 -11.56 1.06
N PRO A 222 7.65 -11.02 2.01
CA PRO A 222 7.79 -9.65 2.48
C PRO A 222 8.97 -9.44 3.44
N LEU A 223 9.64 -10.49 3.92
CA LEU A 223 10.75 -10.39 4.88
C LEU A 223 12.07 -10.00 4.20
N ILE A 224 12.24 -10.35 2.93
CA ILE A 224 13.36 -9.92 2.08
C ILE A 224 13.34 -8.40 1.88
N ASP A 225 14.51 -7.76 1.75
CA ASP A 225 14.58 -6.32 1.53
C ASP A 225 14.06 -5.90 0.16
N GLY A 226 13.13 -4.95 0.18
CA GLY A 226 12.25 -4.65 -0.95
C GLY A 226 11.14 -5.70 -1.20
N GLY A 227 11.13 -6.83 -0.52
CA GLY A 227 10.28 -7.99 -0.82
C GLY A 227 10.70 -8.70 -2.12
N LEU A 228 10.34 -9.97 -2.23
CA LEU A 228 10.62 -10.82 -3.39
C LEU A 228 9.37 -11.61 -3.78
N GLU A 229 8.88 -11.45 -5.00
CA GLU A 229 7.88 -12.37 -5.56
C GLU A 229 8.61 -13.57 -6.16
N TYR A 230 8.51 -14.72 -5.49
CA TYR A 230 9.37 -15.88 -5.78
C TYR A 230 8.71 -16.94 -6.66
N LEU A 231 7.38 -16.93 -6.80
CA LEU A 231 6.64 -17.84 -7.69
C LEU A 231 5.47 -17.10 -8.35
N TRP A 232 5.45 -17.12 -9.67
CA TRP A 232 4.33 -16.68 -10.50
C TRP A 232 3.68 -17.91 -11.12
N GLY A 233 2.41 -18.16 -10.84
CA GLY A 233 1.69 -19.33 -11.36
C GLY A 233 0.50 -18.97 -12.21
N VAL A 234 0.26 -19.74 -13.27
CA VAL A 234 -0.91 -19.56 -14.12
C VAL A 234 -1.51 -20.89 -14.53
N SER A 235 -2.80 -21.06 -14.25
CA SER A 235 -3.62 -22.11 -14.86
C SER A 235 -4.28 -21.59 -16.15
N TYR A 236 -4.46 -22.44 -17.14
CA TYR A 236 -5.11 -22.11 -18.42
C TYR A 236 -5.65 -23.36 -19.13
N HIS A 237 -6.53 -23.16 -20.11
CA HIS A 237 -7.06 -24.26 -20.92
C HIS A 237 -6.10 -24.63 -22.04
N ASP A 238 -5.40 -25.75 -21.88
CA ASP A 238 -4.63 -26.36 -22.96
C ASP A 238 -4.49 -27.88 -22.72
N PRO A 239 -5.21 -28.73 -23.48
CA PRO A 239 -5.09 -30.18 -23.32
C PRO A 239 -3.70 -30.74 -23.63
N GLN A 240 -2.86 -29.99 -24.36
CA GLN A 240 -1.49 -30.37 -24.70
C GLN A 240 -0.45 -29.67 -23.82
N GLY A 241 -0.87 -28.73 -22.99
CA GLY A 241 -0.01 -28.02 -22.06
C GLY A 241 0.45 -28.92 -20.91
N ARG A 242 1.53 -28.52 -20.24
CA ARG A 242 1.97 -29.13 -18.99
C ARG A 242 0.83 -29.10 -17.98
N GLN A 243 0.41 -30.25 -17.48
CA GLN A 243 -0.71 -30.32 -16.53
C GLN A 243 -0.25 -29.93 -15.12
N GLY A 244 -1.07 -29.15 -14.43
CA GLY A 244 -1.12 -29.01 -12.97
C GLY A 244 -1.88 -30.20 -12.37
N ASN A 245 -2.92 -29.94 -11.58
CA ASN A 245 -3.77 -31.01 -11.06
C ASN A 245 -4.84 -31.41 -12.09
N GLN A 246 -5.58 -30.42 -12.61
CA GLN A 246 -6.69 -30.62 -13.55
C GLN A 246 -6.54 -29.82 -14.85
N TYR A 247 -5.77 -28.73 -14.84
CA TYR A 247 -5.63 -27.81 -15.97
C TYR A 247 -4.17 -27.66 -16.39
N ALA A 248 -3.91 -27.05 -17.56
CA ALA A 248 -2.53 -26.71 -17.90
C ALA A 248 -2.01 -25.63 -16.96
N PHE A 249 -0.76 -25.77 -16.54
CA PHE A 249 -0.13 -24.88 -15.58
C PHE A 249 1.28 -24.47 -16.04
N LYS A 250 1.60 -23.19 -15.88
CA LYS A 250 2.93 -22.65 -16.11
C LYS A 250 3.37 -21.81 -14.92
N ASP A 251 4.66 -21.84 -14.63
CA ASP A 251 5.26 -21.12 -13.52
C ASP A 251 6.55 -20.37 -13.90
N TRP A 252 6.88 -19.36 -13.10
CA TRP A 252 8.18 -18.68 -13.11
C TRP A 252 8.70 -18.54 -11.68
N TRP A 253 9.95 -18.96 -11.46
CA TRP A 253 10.59 -18.97 -10.15
C TRP A 253 11.70 -17.93 -10.02
N ALA A 254 11.82 -17.36 -8.83
CA ALA A 254 12.86 -16.41 -8.48
C ALA A 254 13.31 -16.51 -7.02
N HIS A 255 14.62 -16.51 -6.77
CA HIS A 255 15.19 -16.57 -5.42
C HIS A 255 16.11 -15.38 -5.08
N ASN A 256 16.23 -14.43 -6.01
CA ASN A 256 16.90 -13.15 -5.85
C ASN A 256 16.28 -12.09 -6.79
N GLN A 257 16.69 -10.83 -6.64
CA GLN A 257 16.11 -9.71 -7.41
C GLN A 257 16.37 -9.80 -8.93
N GLU A 258 17.50 -10.37 -9.34
CA GLU A 258 17.83 -10.55 -10.77
C GLU A 258 16.88 -11.59 -11.40
N GLN A 259 16.64 -12.69 -10.70
CA GLN A 259 15.70 -13.72 -11.11
C GLN A 259 14.25 -13.22 -11.04
N GLU A 260 13.89 -12.37 -10.06
CA GLU A 260 12.55 -11.77 -9.94
C GLU A 260 12.25 -10.90 -11.16
N GLN A 261 13.23 -10.13 -11.65
CA GLN A 261 13.07 -9.38 -12.89
C GLN A 261 12.81 -10.31 -14.09
N ILE A 262 13.59 -11.39 -14.23
CA ILE A 262 13.45 -12.35 -15.34
C ILE A 262 12.09 -13.07 -15.28
N ALA A 263 11.65 -13.48 -14.08
CA ALA A 263 10.36 -14.12 -13.87
C ALA A 263 9.20 -13.18 -14.23
N PHE A 264 9.28 -11.93 -13.76
CA PHE A 264 8.31 -10.87 -14.08
C PHE A 264 8.22 -10.60 -15.59
N GLU A 265 9.36 -10.41 -16.26
CA GLU A 265 9.42 -10.18 -17.71
C GLU A 265 8.89 -11.39 -18.48
N GLY A 266 9.29 -12.60 -18.07
CA GLY A 266 8.85 -13.85 -18.70
C GLY A 266 7.35 -14.11 -18.58
N PHE A 267 6.76 -13.79 -17.42
CA PHE A 267 5.31 -13.83 -17.22
C PHE A 267 4.60 -12.82 -18.13
N LEU A 268 5.01 -11.54 -18.09
CA LEU A 268 4.38 -10.49 -18.87
C LEU A 268 4.48 -10.72 -20.37
N ASP A 269 5.65 -11.11 -20.88
CA ASP A 269 5.85 -11.40 -22.30
C ASP A 269 4.91 -12.51 -22.80
N TRP A 270 4.69 -13.51 -21.95
CA TRP A 270 3.85 -14.65 -22.28
C TRP A 270 2.36 -14.31 -22.25
N VAL A 271 1.87 -13.58 -21.25
CA VAL A 271 0.46 -13.15 -21.21
C VAL A 271 0.18 -12.08 -22.27
N TYR A 272 1.11 -11.15 -22.50
CA TYR A 272 0.98 -10.12 -23.52
C TYR A 272 0.93 -10.73 -24.93
N SER A 273 1.79 -11.71 -25.21
CA SER A 273 1.75 -12.45 -26.48
C SER A 273 0.41 -13.17 -26.71
N ARG A 274 -0.21 -13.71 -25.65
CA ARG A 274 -1.56 -14.29 -25.75
C ARG A 274 -2.63 -13.25 -26.04
N TRP A 275 -2.61 -12.16 -25.29
CA TRP A 275 -3.58 -11.08 -25.47
C TRP A 275 -3.50 -10.48 -26.88
N MET A 276 -2.29 -10.29 -27.42
CA MET A 276 -2.09 -9.84 -28.80
C MET A 276 -2.63 -10.81 -29.86
N LYS A 277 -2.71 -12.13 -29.57
CA LYS A 277 -3.33 -13.11 -30.48
C LYS A 277 -4.85 -13.04 -30.46
N ASN A 278 -5.44 -12.75 -29.32
CA ASN A 278 -6.88 -12.56 -29.18
C ASN A 278 -7.18 -11.52 -28.08
N PRO A 279 -7.50 -10.26 -28.45
CA PRO A 279 -7.76 -9.19 -27.48
C PRO A 279 -9.00 -9.40 -26.58
N SER A 280 -9.81 -10.44 -26.83
CA SER A 280 -10.91 -10.84 -25.92
C SER A 280 -10.45 -11.68 -24.72
N MET A 281 -9.17 -12.07 -24.69
CA MET A 281 -8.53 -12.77 -23.57
C MET A 281 -8.44 -11.87 -22.33
N HIS A 282 -8.66 -12.46 -21.17
CA HIS A 282 -8.51 -11.80 -19.87
C HIS A 282 -7.59 -12.58 -18.93
N ILE A 283 -7.01 -11.86 -17.97
CA ILE A 283 -6.19 -12.40 -16.88
C ILE A 283 -7.02 -12.29 -15.60
N TYR A 284 -7.43 -13.42 -15.03
CA TYR A 284 -8.23 -13.47 -13.81
C TYR A 284 -7.35 -13.65 -12.59
N HIS A 285 -7.62 -12.89 -11.54
CA HIS A 285 -6.92 -12.96 -10.26
C HIS A 285 -7.90 -12.68 -9.12
N TYR A 286 -7.49 -12.93 -7.87
CA TYR A 286 -8.36 -12.78 -6.71
C TYR A 286 -7.84 -11.70 -5.74
N ALA A 287 -8.53 -10.56 -5.68
CA ALA A 287 -8.15 -9.37 -4.93
C ALA A 287 -6.96 -8.60 -5.55
N SER A 288 -6.43 -7.59 -4.86
CA SER A 288 -5.59 -6.55 -5.48
C SER A 288 -4.08 -6.83 -5.42
N TYR A 289 -3.64 -7.91 -4.77
CA TYR A 289 -2.22 -8.13 -4.48
C TYR A 289 -1.40 -8.30 -5.77
N GLU A 290 -1.91 -9.11 -6.70
CA GLU A 290 -1.28 -9.47 -7.96
C GLU A 290 -0.98 -8.24 -8.82
N ILE A 291 -2.00 -7.37 -8.99
CA ILE A 291 -1.88 -6.14 -9.77
C ILE A 291 -0.96 -5.14 -9.08
N THR A 292 -1.01 -5.08 -7.74
CA THR A 292 -0.08 -4.26 -6.96
C THR A 292 1.37 -4.72 -7.18
N ALA A 293 1.61 -6.03 -7.19
CA ALA A 293 2.93 -6.60 -7.48
C ALA A 293 3.40 -6.28 -8.91
N ILE A 294 2.55 -6.48 -9.92
CA ILE A 294 2.87 -6.14 -11.33
C ILE A 294 3.23 -4.65 -11.47
N ARG A 295 2.42 -3.75 -10.91
CA ARG A 295 2.69 -2.30 -10.92
C ARG A 295 4.00 -1.98 -10.21
N LYS A 296 4.21 -2.52 -9.00
CA LYS A 296 5.43 -2.35 -8.20
C LYS A 296 6.67 -2.77 -8.99
N LEU A 297 6.66 -3.96 -9.59
CA LEU A 297 7.82 -4.53 -10.28
C LEU A 297 8.10 -3.86 -11.63
N SER A 298 7.07 -3.53 -12.41
CA SER A 298 7.24 -2.74 -13.65
C SER A 298 7.99 -1.42 -13.40
N THR A 299 7.75 -0.79 -12.24
CA THR A 299 8.41 0.47 -11.87
C THR A 299 9.76 0.28 -11.20
N ARG A 300 9.88 -0.76 -10.35
CA ARG A 300 11.15 -1.13 -9.72
C ARG A 300 12.22 -1.42 -10.78
N TYR A 301 11.89 -2.29 -11.74
CA TYR A 301 12.81 -2.74 -12.79
C TYR A 301 12.77 -1.89 -14.05
N GLN A 302 11.77 -1.02 -14.18
CA GLN A 302 11.61 -0.13 -15.34
C GLN A 302 11.52 -0.89 -16.67
N THR A 303 10.86 -2.04 -16.62
CA THR A 303 10.65 -2.94 -17.77
C THR A 303 9.17 -3.17 -17.96
N ARG A 304 8.76 -3.43 -19.21
CA ARG A 304 7.36 -3.72 -19.61
C ARG A 304 6.31 -2.68 -19.19
N LEU A 305 6.74 -1.42 -19.02
CA LEU A 305 5.86 -0.31 -18.60
C LEU A 305 4.71 -0.08 -19.59
N SER A 306 5.01 -0.13 -20.90
CA SER A 306 4.01 0.01 -21.97
C SER A 306 3.00 -1.12 -21.94
N GLU A 307 3.47 -2.36 -21.89
CA GLU A 307 2.65 -3.57 -21.93
C GLU A 307 1.71 -3.64 -20.73
N VAL A 308 2.21 -3.33 -19.52
CA VAL A 308 1.38 -3.22 -18.31
C VAL A 308 0.33 -2.11 -18.46
N SER A 309 0.73 -0.93 -18.93
CA SER A 309 -0.18 0.20 -19.11
C SER A 309 -1.27 -0.12 -20.14
N GLU A 310 -0.93 -0.72 -21.27
CA GLU A 310 -1.88 -1.12 -22.31
C GLU A 310 -2.90 -2.15 -21.80
N MET A 311 -2.43 -3.20 -21.11
CA MET A 311 -3.32 -4.22 -20.55
C MET A 311 -4.23 -3.66 -19.43
N LEU A 312 -3.72 -2.77 -18.58
CA LEU A 312 -4.53 -2.08 -17.57
C LEU A 312 -5.61 -1.21 -18.21
N ASN A 313 -5.25 -0.41 -19.22
CA ASN A 313 -6.20 0.46 -19.94
C ASN A 313 -7.25 -0.33 -20.72
N ALA A 314 -6.87 -1.48 -21.26
CA ALA A 314 -7.78 -2.39 -21.94
C ALA A 314 -8.64 -3.24 -21.00
N ASN A 315 -8.51 -3.08 -19.67
CA ASN A 315 -9.20 -3.88 -18.65
C ASN A 315 -8.99 -5.39 -18.80
N VAL A 316 -7.77 -5.81 -19.18
CA VAL A 316 -7.41 -7.24 -19.37
C VAL A 316 -7.45 -7.99 -18.04
N PHE A 317 -7.10 -7.32 -16.93
CA PHE A 317 -7.10 -7.90 -15.60
C PHE A 317 -8.49 -7.85 -14.95
N ILE A 318 -9.00 -9.01 -14.56
CA ILE A 318 -10.33 -9.17 -13.96
C ILE A 318 -10.18 -9.64 -12.50
N ASP A 319 -10.54 -8.75 -11.58
CA ASP A 319 -10.55 -9.04 -10.13
C ASP A 319 -11.83 -9.78 -9.74
N LEU A 320 -11.71 -11.08 -9.47
CA LEU A 320 -12.83 -11.93 -9.08
C LEU A 320 -13.40 -11.59 -7.71
N TYR A 321 -12.59 -11.07 -6.78
CA TYR A 321 -13.09 -10.67 -5.47
C TYR A 321 -14.13 -9.56 -5.61
N LYS A 322 -13.88 -8.58 -6.49
CA LYS A 322 -14.83 -7.51 -6.80
C LYS A 322 -16.10 -8.05 -7.45
N LEU A 323 -15.97 -8.92 -8.44
CA LEU A 323 -17.13 -9.52 -9.13
C LEU A 323 -17.99 -10.34 -8.16
N VAL A 324 -17.39 -11.13 -7.28
CA VAL A 324 -18.11 -11.89 -6.25
C VAL A 324 -18.78 -10.94 -5.26
N LYS A 325 -18.08 -9.93 -4.74
CA LYS A 325 -18.65 -8.97 -3.78
C LYS A 325 -19.77 -8.12 -4.36
N GLY A 326 -19.69 -7.76 -5.64
CA GLY A 326 -20.73 -6.99 -6.36
C GLY A 326 -21.86 -7.84 -6.91
N GLY A 327 -21.60 -9.10 -7.27
CA GLY A 327 -22.55 -9.99 -7.94
C GLY A 327 -23.22 -11.01 -7.03
N LEU A 328 -22.69 -11.26 -5.84
CA LEU A 328 -23.15 -12.31 -4.93
C LEU A 328 -23.31 -11.80 -3.50
N LEU A 329 -24.42 -12.22 -2.90
CA LEU A 329 -24.60 -12.24 -1.46
C LEU A 329 -24.33 -13.66 -0.98
N ILE A 330 -23.37 -13.87 -0.08
CA ILE A 330 -22.97 -15.22 0.36
C ILE A 330 -23.23 -15.42 1.85
N GLY A 331 -23.61 -16.63 2.24
CA GLY A 331 -23.88 -17.05 3.61
C GLY A 331 -22.65 -17.28 4.49
N GLU A 332 -21.48 -16.86 4.03
CA GLU A 332 -20.19 -17.01 4.69
C GLU A 332 -19.81 -15.74 5.47
N PRO A 333 -18.95 -15.83 6.49
CA PRO A 333 -18.54 -14.68 7.29
C PRO A 333 -17.57 -13.75 6.56
N ARG A 334 -16.96 -14.21 5.46
CA ARG A 334 -15.99 -13.44 4.66
C ARG A 334 -16.10 -13.84 3.19
N TYR A 335 -15.64 -12.93 2.35
CA TYR A 335 -15.49 -13.12 0.91
C TYR A 335 -14.04 -13.50 0.55
N SER A 336 -13.38 -14.33 1.36
CA SER A 336 -12.09 -14.89 0.93
C SER A 336 -12.34 -15.98 -0.11
N ILE A 337 -11.37 -16.26 -0.99
CA ILE A 337 -11.52 -17.34 -1.99
C ILE A 337 -11.91 -18.66 -1.32
N LYS A 338 -11.29 -19.01 -0.17
CA LYS A 338 -11.60 -20.20 0.63
C LYS A 338 -13.05 -20.26 1.11
N ASN A 339 -13.65 -19.13 1.47
CA ASN A 339 -15.08 -19.10 1.83
C ASN A 339 -15.97 -19.25 0.59
N VAL A 340 -15.59 -18.65 -0.54
CA VAL A 340 -16.36 -18.74 -1.78
C VAL A 340 -16.31 -20.15 -2.38
N GLU A 341 -15.19 -20.85 -2.24
CA GLU A 341 -15.02 -22.25 -2.65
C GLU A 341 -16.09 -23.17 -2.08
N HIS A 342 -16.55 -22.97 -0.84
CA HIS A 342 -17.62 -23.78 -0.23
C HIS A 342 -18.92 -23.81 -1.06
N LEU A 343 -19.13 -22.86 -1.96
CA LEU A 343 -20.30 -22.77 -2.84
C LEU A 343 -20.22 -23.71 -4.05
N PHE A 344 -19.03 -23.96 -4.57
CA PHE A 344 -18.84 -24.64 -5.86
C PHE A 344 -17.87 -25.82 -5.80
N ARG A 345 -16.89 -25.77 -4.91
CA ARG A 345 -15.84 -26.77 -4.72
C ARG A 345 -16.11 -27.65 -3.50
N GLY A 346 -15.51 -28.84 -3.47
CA GLY A 346 -15.44 -29.66 -2.26
C GLY A 346 -14.40 -29.12 -1.27
N LYS A 347 -14.15 -29.84 -0.19
CA LYS A 347 -13.00 -29.54 0.69
C LYS A 347 -11.69 -29.70 -0.10
N ARG A 348 -10.77 -28.74 0.06
CA ARG A 348 -9.39 -28.86 -0.45
C ARG A 348 -8.70 -30.08 0.17
N GLU A 349 -7.86 -30.77 -0.59
CA GLU A 349 -6.98 -31.81 -0.04
C GLU A 349 -5.80 -31.21 0.75
N THR A 350 -5.46 -29.94 0.49
CA THR A 350 -4.35 -29.17 1.06
C THR A 350 -4.75 -28.36 2.31
N GLU A 351 -5.51 -28.95 3.25
CA GLU A 351 -6.14 -28.29 4.43
C GLU A 351 -5.17 -27.50 5.37
N VAL A 352 -3.85 -27.45 5.13
CA VAL A 352 -2.84 -27.03 6.12
C VAL A 352 -1.97 -25.82 5.74
N ALA A 353 -1.94 -25.36 4.48
CA ALA A 353 -1.16 -24.18 4.11
C ALA A 353 -2.06 -22.95 3.88
N ASP A 354 -1.81 -21.87 4.60
CA ASP A 354 -2.21 -20.52 4.18
C ASP A 354 -0.97 -19.80 3.62
N GLY A 355 -1.17 -18.67 2.92
CA GLY A 355 -0.06 -17.90 2.37
C GLY A 355 0.94 -17.37 3.43
N THR A 356 0.61 -17.42 4.73
CA THR A 356 1.59 -17.12 5.79
C THR A 356 2.47 -18.33 6.08
N ALA A 357 1.91 -19.54 6.02
CA ALA A 357 2.66 -20.78 6.15
C ALA A 357 3.62 -21.00 4.96
N SER A 358 3.24 -20.62 3.72
CA SER A 358 4.14 -20.72 2.55
C SER A 358 5.39 -19.86 2.74
N VAL A 359 5.23 -18.62 3.23
CA VAL A 359 6.35 -17.71 3.56
C VAL A 359 7.31 -18.30 4.58
N VAL A 360 6.80 -18.87 5.68
CA VAL A 360 7.65 -19.47 6.72
C VAL A 360 8.44 -20.65 6.16
N VAL A 361 7.76 -21.55 5.43
CA VAL A 361 8.39 -22.73 4.83
C VAL A 361 9.44 -22.35 3.79
N TYR A 362 9.18 -21.31 3.00
CA TYR A 362 10.13 -20.78 2.02
C TYR A 362 11.37 -20.17 2.69
N GLU A 363 11.19 -19.40 3.76
CA GLU A 363 12.31 -18.80 4.50
C GLU A 363 13.17 -19.86 5.20
N ASP A 364 12.56 -20.87 5.83
CA ASP A 364 13.29 -22.01 6.40
C ASP A 364 14.15 -22.71 5.33
N TRP A 365 13.62 -22.87 4.12
CA TRP A 365 14.37 -23.45 2.99
C TRP A 365 15.53 -22.55 2.52
N ARG A 366 15.34 -21.23 2.48
CA ARG A 366 16.40 -20.27 2.12
C ARG A 366 17.50 -20.20 3.17
N GLU A 367 17.14 -20.10 4.45
CA GLU A 367 18.10 -20.10 5.56
C GLU A 367 18.92 -21.40 5.59
N GLY A 368 18.31 -22.52 5.20
CA GLY A 368 18.99 -23.80 5.00
C GLY A 368 19.99 -23.85 3.84
N GLY A 369 20.15 -22.77 3.07
CA GLY A 369 21.03 -22.70 1.89
C GLY A 369 20.37 -23.10 0.58
N GLY A 370 19.06 -23.37 0.57
CA GLY A 370 18.32 -23.88 -0.58
C GLY A 370 18.44 -23.00 -1.83
N ALA A 371 18.44 -21.67 -1.68
CA ALA A 371 18.61 -20.75 -2.81
C ALA A 371 19.98 -20.89 -3.50
N ASN A 372 21.04 -21.15 -2.73
CA ASN A 372 22.39 -21.38 -3.28
C ASN A 372 22.48 -22.76 -3.94
N GLU A 373 21.87 -23.77 -3.33
CA GLU A 373 21.78 -25.11 -3.92
C GLU A 373 21.01 -25.08 -5.24
N TRP A 374 19.85 -24.42 -5.27
CA TRP A 374 19.04 -24.24 -6.47
C TRP A 374 19.83 -23.57 -7.60
N ALA A 375 20.64 -22.55 -7.27
CA ALA A 375 21.44 -21.84 -8.25
C ALA A 375 22.68 -22.62 -8.73
N SER A 376 23.25 -23.50 -7.90
CA SER A 376 24.55 -24.13 -8.17
C SER A 376 24.48 -25.58 -8.63
N GLN A 377 23.41 -26.31 -8.32
CA GLN A 377 23.26 -27.71 -8.72
C GLN A 377 22.68 -27.82 -10.13
N ASP A 378 23.18 -28.80 -10.91
CA ASP A 378 22.75 -29.02 -12.30
C ASP A 378 21.24 -29.34 -12.42
N ASN A 379 20.66 -29.95 -11.39
CA ASN A 379 19.23 -30.30 -11.28
C ASN A 379 18.37 -29.17 -10.66
N GLY A 380 18.91 -27.97 -10.48
CA GLY A 380 18.19 -26.78 -10.01
C GLY A 380 17.82 -25.83 -11.15
N LEU A 381 18.19 -24.55 -11.01
CA LEU A 381 17.84 -23.46 -11.93
C LEU A 381 18.17 -23.77 -13.39
N THR A 382 19.37 -24.31 -13.66
CA THR A 382 19.81 -24.59 -15.03
C THR A 382 18.94 -25.64 -15.71
N SER A 383 18.61 -26.74 -15.02
CA SER A 383 17.70 -27.75 -15.58
C SER A 383 16.28 -27.21 -15.73
N TRP A 384 15.80 -26.39 -14.79
CA TRP A 384 14.46 -25.79 -14.89
C TRP A 384 14.36 -24.83 -16.08
N GLN A 385 15.38 -24.01 -16.32
CA GLN A 385 15.43 -23.09 -17.47
C GLN A 385 15.55 -23.81 -18.82
N GLN A 386 16.14 -25.02 -18.87
CA GLN A 386 16.29 -25.79 -20.10
C GLN A 386 14.99 -26.44 -20.57
N ASP A 387 14.27 -27.09 -19.65
CA ASP A 387 12.99 -27.76 -19.94
C ASP A 387 12.13 -27.77 -18.67
N ALA A 388 11.45 -26.66 -18.42
CA ALA A 388 10.56 -26.51 -17.27
C ALA A 388 9.45 -27.57 -17.27
N ASP A 389 9.00 -28.03 -18.44
CA ASP A 389 7.92 -29.01 -18.58
C ASP A 389 8.32 -30.40 -18.09
N LYS A 390 9.58 -30.79 -18.27
CA LYS A 390 10.14 -32.08 -17.83
C LYS A 390 11.00 -31.98 -16.57
N PHE A 391 10.95 -30.85 -15.86
CA PHE A 391 11.73 -30.65 -14.65
C PHE A 391 11.31 -31.64 -13.54
N ASP A 392 12.29 -32.31 -12.93
CA ASP A 392 12.08 -33.22 -11.81
C ASP A 392 12.07 -32.45 -10.48
N TRP A 393 10.90 -32.33 -9.87
CA TRP A 393 10.70 -31.65 -8.60
C TRP A 393 11.07 -32.50 -7.37
N SER A 394 11.32 -33.80 -7.54
CA SER A 394 11.60 -34.71 -6.41
C SER A 394 12.82 -34.33 -5.55
N PRO A 395 13.90 -33.71 -6.09
CA PRO A 395 15.01 -33.20 -5.28
C PRO A 395 14.65 -31.93 -4.48
N TRP A 396 13.53 -31.27 -4.81
CA TRP A 396 13.11 -29.98 -4.28
C TRP A 396 11.75 -30.05 -3.58
N PRO A 397 11.58 -30.90 -2.55
CA PRO A 397 10.27 -31.19 -1.95
C PRO A 397 9.58 -29.96 -1.36
N VAL A 398 10.34 -28.99 -0.84
CA VAL A 398 9.78 -27.73 -0.33
C VAL A 398 9.21 -26.88 -1.45
N LEU A 399 9.99 -26.64 -2.52
CA LEU A 399 9.51 -25.88 -3.68
C LEU A 399 8.35 -26.60 -4.38
N SER A 400 8.38 -27.93 -4.44
CA SER A 400 7.27 -28.74 -4.95
C SER A 400 5.99 -28.52 -4.15
N ALA A 401 6.05 -28.54 -2.81
CA ALA A 401 4.88 -28.32 -1.98
C ALA A 401 4.30 -26.91 -2.14
N ILE A 402 5.17 -25.90 -2.24
CA ILE A 402 4.77 -24.51 -2.54
C ILE A 402 4.12 -24.42 -3.93
N ARG A 403 4.70 -25.10 -4.92
CA ARG A 403 4.16 -25.18 -6.28
C ARG A 403 2.77 -25.80 -6.31
N ASP A 404 2.58 -26.92 -5.61
CA ASP A 404 1.30 -27.63 -5.56
C ASP A 404 0.21 -26.77 -4.89
N TYR A 405 0.58 -25.98 -3.89
CA TYR A 405 -0.31 -24.99 -3.27
C TYR A 405 -0.73 -23.90 -4.27
N ASN A 406 0.23 -23.30 -4.97
CA ASN A 406 -0.04 -22.25 -5.95
C ASN A 406 -0.82 -22.77 -7.19
N ILE A 407 -0.60 -24.03 -7.61
CA ILE A 407 -1.45 -24.69 -8.61
C ILE A 407 -2.90 -24.76 -8.13
N ASP A 408 -3.14 -25.19 -6.89
CA ASP A 408 -4.48 -25.28 -6.32
C ASP A 408 -5.20 -23.92 -6.27
N ASP A 409 -4.49 -22.84 -5.96
CA ASP A 409 -5.04 -21.47 -5.95
C ASP A 409 -5.32 -20.94 -7.38
N CYS A 410 -4.43 -21.19 -8.34
CA CYS A 410 -4.67 -20.87 -9.75
C CYS A 410 -5.88 -21.63 -10.33
N GLU A 411 -5.99 -22.93 -10.04
CA GLU A 411 -7.13 -23.75 -10.47
C GLU A 411 -8.42 -23.39 -9.75
N SER A 412 -8.39 -23.04 -8.46
CA SER A 412 -9.56 -22.51 -7.75
C SER A 412 -10.08 -21.22 -8.41
N THR A 413 -9.17 -20.37 -8.88
CA THR A 413 -9.52 -19.13 -9.60
C THR A 413 -10.21 -19.45 -10.94
N LEU A 414 -9.73 -20.47 -11.65
CA LEU A 414 -10.36 -20.99 -12.87
C LEU A 414 -11.75 -21.57 -12.60
N ASP A 415 -11.86 -22.51 -11.66
CA ASP A 415 -13.12 -23.15 -11.28
C ASP A 415 -14.18 -22.12 -10.85
N LEU A 416 -13.74 -21.07 -10.12
CA LEU A 416 -14.60 -19.97 -9.72
C LEU A 416 -15.16 -19.23 -10.96
N VAL A 417 -14.34 -18.93 -11.96
CA VAL A 417 -14.80 -18.25 -13.19
C VAL A 417 -15.79 -19.12 -13.96
N GLU A 418 -15.52 -20.42 -14.11
CA GLU A 418 -16.45 -21.34 -14.75
C GLU A 418 -17.79 -21.38 -14.01
N TRP A 419 -17.74 -21.46 -12.68
CA TRP A 419 -18.94 -21.45 -11.85
C TRP A 419 -19.70 -20.11 -11.94
N LEU A 420 -19.00 -18.97 -11.93
CA LEU A 420 -19.61 -17.65 -12.07
C LEU A 420 -20.26 -17.48 -13.45
N ARG A 421 -19.62 -17.93 -14.53
CA ARG A 421 -20.22 -17.95 -15.88
C ARG A 421 -21.47 -18.82 -15.94
N LEU A 422 -21.47 -19.96 -15.24
CA LEU A 422 -22.67 -20.77 -15.09
C LEU A 422 -23.78 -20.03 -14.35
N GLN A 423 -23.47 -19.27 -13.29
CA GLN A 423 -24.45 -18.45 -12.58
C GLN A 423 -24.97 -17.30 -13.46
N GLN A 424 -24.09 -16.64 -14.22
CA GLN A 424 -24.44 -15.59 -15.18
C GLN A 424 -25.46 -16.10 -16.19
N LYS A 425 -25.19 -17.29 -16.78
CA LYS A 425 -26.11 -17.96 -17.71
C LYS A 425 -27.43 -18.38 -17.07
N LYS A 426 -27.41 -19.00 -15.88
CA LYS A 426 -28.62 -19.44 -15.17
C LYS A 426 -29.54 -18.30 -14.76
N ASN A 427 -28.98 -17.12 -14.50
CA ASN A 427 -29.73 -15.94 -14.05
C ASN A 427 -30.04 -14.94 -15.17
N GLU A 428 -29.69 -15.29 -16.42
CA GLU A 428 -29.90 -14.46 -17.62
C GLU A 428 -29.23 -13.08 -17.52
N ILE A 429 -28.07 -13.02 -16.85
CA ILE A 429 -27.26 -11.80 -16.74
C ILE A 429 -26.45 -11.66 -18.02
N VAL A 430 -26.52 -10.50 -18.66
CA VAL A 430 -25.78 -10.21 -19.89
C VAL A 430 -24.50 -9.46 -19.54
N TYR A 431 -23.38 -9.88 -20.15
CA TYR A 431 -22.12 -9.16 -20.05
C TYR A 431 -22.27 -7.74 -20.61
N LYS A 432 -21.90 -6.75 -19.81
CA LYS A 432 -21.79 -5.34 -20.17
C LYS A 432 -20.31 -5.00 -20.15
N PRO A 433 -19.65 -4.87 -21.32
CA PRO A 433 -18.27 -4.44 -21.34
C PRO A 433 -18.14 -3.08 -20.65
N PRO A 434 -17.04 -2.83 -19.92
CA PRO A 434 -16.74 -1.49 -19.46
C PRO A 434 -16.73 -0.56 -20.67
N GLU A 435 -17.28 0.66 -20.51
CA GLU A 435 -17.29 1.65 -21.59
C GLU A 435 -15.84 1.94 -22.01
N GLN A 436 -15.40 1.31 -23.11
CA GLN A 436 -14.12 1.60 -23.72
C GLN A 436 -14.23 2.99 -24.32
N LYS A 437 -13.59 3.96 -23.67
CA LYS A 437 -13.32 5.24 -24.31
C LYS A 437 -12.32 4.97 -25.42
N ILE A 438 -12.81 4.98 -26.66
CA ILE A 438 -11.95 5.28 -27.80
C ILE A 438 -11.40 6.66 -27.48
N ALA A 439 -10.11 6.75 -27.17
CA ALA A 439 -9.41 8.01 -27.18
C ALA A 439 -9.56 8.55 -28.60
N THR A 440 -10.54 9.41 -28.83
CA THR A 440 -10.54 10.26 -30.02
C THR A 440 -9.22 10.98 -29.99
N GLU A 441 -8.43 10.85 -31.06
CA GLU A 441 -7.23 11.67 -31.26
C GLU A 441 -7.67 13.13 -31.24
N GLU A 442 -7.72 13.73 -30.05
CA GLU A 442 -7.86 15.17 -29.91
C GLU A 442 -6.65 15.78 -30.60
N GLU A 443 -6.87 16.67 -31.56
CA GLU A 443 -5.81 17.46 -32.17
C GLU A 443 -5.08 18.22 -31.06
N LYS A 444 -3.93 17.68 -30.66
CA LYS A 444 -3.09 18.27 -29.63
C LYS A 444 -2.70 19.67 -30.08
N ASN A 445 -2.94 20.66 -29.24
CA ASN A 445 -2.54 22.03 -29.56
C ASN A 445 -1.00 22.18 -29.56
N GLU A 446 -0.48 23.24 -30.18
CA GLU A 446 0.96 23.49 -30.27
C GLU A 446 1.67 23.49 -28.91
N GLN A 447 0.99 23.89 -27.83
CA GLN A 447 1.56 23.89 -26.48
C GLN A 447 1.70 22.48 -25.91
N GLN A 448 0.73 21.59 -26.16
CA GLN A 448 0.79 20.18 -25.76
C GLN A 448 1.90 19.45 -26.53
N ILE A 449 2.00 19.67 -27.84
CA ILE A 449 3.06 19.09 -28.68
C ILE A 449 4.44 19.53 -28.19
N ASN A 450 4.64 20.83 -27.92
CA ASN A 450 5.92 21.34 -27.41
C ASN A 450 6.29 20.76 -26.04
N ARG A 451 5.31 20.59 -25.14
CA ARG A 451 5.53 19.94 -23.84
C ARG A 451 5.94 18.47 -24.00
N GLU A 452 5.26 17.72 -24.87
CA GLU A 452 5.61 16.33 -25.16
C GLU A 452 7.01 16.21 -25.74
N GLN A 453 7.37 17.05 -26.72
CA GLN A 453 8.70 17.07 -27.32
C GLN A 453 9.80 17.35 -26.28
N LYS A 454 9.62 18.36 -25.43
CA LYS A 454 10.56 18.65 -24.34
C LYS A 454 10.69 17.48 -23.37
N ARG A 455 9.59 16.79 -23.09
CA ARG A 455 9.56 15.62 -22.22
C ARG A 455 10.30 14.43 -22.84
N GLU A 456 10.10 14.19 -24.14
CA GLU A 456 10.84 13.17 -24.89
C GLU A 456 12.34 13.46 -24.94
N GLU A 457 12.72 14.72 -25.16
CA GLU A 457 14.12 15.15 -25.15
C GLU A 457 14.77 14.91 -23.78
N LEU A 458 14.09 15.28 -22.70
CA LEU A 458 14.54 15.01 -21.34
C LEU A 458 14.71 13.49 -21.08
N LYS A 459 13.74 12.66 -21.51
CA LYS A 459 13.83 11.20 -21.40
C LYS A 459 15.02 10.63 -22.16
N ARG A 460 15.27 11.10 -23.39
CA ARG A 460 16.44 10.70 -24.17
C ARG A 460 17.75 11.09 -23.47
N ARG A 461 17.80 12.27 -22.86
CA ARG A 461 18.95 12.75 -22.10
C ARG A 461 19.22 11.89 -20.86
N GLN A 462 18.16 11.54 -20.11
CA GLN A 462 18.25 10.60 -18.98
C GLN A 462 18.75 9.22 -19.43
N GLN A 463 18.18 8.66 -20.50
CA GLN A 463 18.58 7.35 -21.04
C GLN A 463 20.03 7.35 -21.51
N GLY A 464 20.47 8.40 -22.22
CA GLY A 464 21.86 8.51 -22.64
C GLY A 464 22.86 8.48 -21.48
N LEU A 465 22.52 9.08 -20.33
CA LEU A 465 23.34 9.03 -19.13
C LEU A 465 23.34 7.64 -18.48
N ILE A 466 22.19 6.97 -18.45
CA ILE A 466 22.06 5.59 -17.96
C ILE A 466 22.90 4.64 -18.82
N ASP A 467 22.87 4.81 -20.14
CA ASP A 467 23.64 3.99 -21.09
C ASP A 467 25.15 4.23 -20.92
N LEU A 468 25.56 5.50 -20.73
CA LEU A 468 26.96 5.85 -20.45
C LEU A 468 27.47 5.20 -19.16
N PHE A 469 26.66 5.22 -18.09
CA PHE A 469 26.98 4.53 -16.84
C PHE A 469 27.07 3.01 -17.03
N THR A 470 26.07 2.41 -17.70
CA THR A 470 25.96 0.96 -17.91
C THR A 470 27.09 0.41 -18.78
N ASN A 471 27.63 1.20 -19.70
CA ASN A 471 28.73 0.79 -20.56
C ASN A 471 30.12 1.13 -19.99
N SER A 472 30.20 1.72 -18.79
CA SER A 472 31.46 2.19 -18.20
C SER A 472 31.80 1.46 -16.89
N GLU A 473 32.80 0.58 -16.94
CA GLU A 473 33.28 -0.15 -15.76
C GLU A 473 33.91 0.75 -14.67
N THR A 474 34.35 1.95 -15.03
CA THR A 474 34.85 2.93 -14.05
C THR A 474 33.70 3.60 -13.32
N LEU A 475 32.64 4.02 -14.03
CA LEU A 475 31.47 4.66 -13.41
C LEU A 475 30.69 3.69 -12.54
N LYS A 476 30.55 2.42 -12.94
CA LYS A 476 29.89 1.39 -12.12
C LYS A 476 30.54 1.16 -10.76
N LYS A 477 31.83 1.48 -10.61
CA LYS A 477 32.55 1.35 -9.34
C LYS A 477 32.50 2.62 -8.48
N ASP A 478 31.91 3.70 -9.00
CA ASP A 478 31.76 4.96 -8.30
C ASP A 478 30.34 5.09 -7.71
N ALA A 479 30.24 4.95 -6.39
CA ALA A 479 28.98 5.07 -5.65
C ALA A 479 28.27 6.42 -5.86
N LYS A 480 29.01 7.50 -6.19
CA LYS A 480 28.40 8.81 -6.50
C LYS A 480 27.76 8.79 -7.88
N ALA A 481 28.42 8.17 -8.87
CA ALA A 481 27.86 8.01 -10.21
C ALA A 481 26.57 7.15 -10.16
N GLU A 482 26.62 6.05 -9.40
CA GLU A 482 25.46 5.18 -9.18
C GLU A 482 24.28 5.94 -8.55
N LEU A 483 24.53 6.73 -7.50
CA LEU A 483 23.50 7.54 -6.85
C LEU A 483 22.90 8.60 -7.80
N LEU A 484 23.73 9.31 -8.57
CA LEU A 484 23.27 10.33 -9.52
C LEU A 484 22.38 9.73 -10.61
N VAL A 485 22.78 8.59 -11.18
CA VAL A 485 21.99 7.86 -12.17
C VAL A 485 20.67 7.38 -11.57
N SER A 486 20.69 6.86 -10.35
CA SER A 486 19.47 6.48 -9.63
C SER A 486 18.52 7.67 -9.44
N LEU A 487 19.05 8.87 -9.17
CA LEU A 487 18.26 10.09 -9.00
C LEU A 487 17.64 10.61 -10.30
N LEU A 488 18.21 10.36 -11.48
CA LEU A 488 17.68 10.83 -12.76
C LEU A 488 16.20 10.47 -12.96
N LEU A 489 15.80 9.30 -12.46
CA LEU A 489 14.44 8.78 -12.60
C LEU A 489 13.59 8.93 -11.33
N PHE A 490 14.09 9.65 -10.31
CA PHE A 490 13.41 9.86 -9.04
C PHE A 490 12.00 10.43 -9.22
N TYR A 491 11.86 11.56 -9.93
CA TYR A 491 10.56 12.21 -10.11
C TYR A 491 9.61 11.40 -11.01
N GLU A 492 10.13 10.59 -11.93
CA GLU A 492 9.30 9.64 -12.66
C GLU A 492 8.74 8.57 -11.73
N ARG A 493 9.59 7.98 -10.87
CA ARG A 493 9.15 6.99 -9.87
C ARG A 493 8.16 7.58 -8.89
N GLU A 494 8.38 8.80 -8.37
CA GLU A 494 7.47 9.45 -7.42
C GLU A 494 6.09 9.80 -8.01
N ARG A 495 6.00 10.06 -9.32
CA ARG A 495 4.71 10.31 -9.99
C ARG A 495 3.90 9.05 -10.23
N LYS A 496 4.51 7.86 -10.27
CA LYS A 496 3.81 6.61 -10.61
C LYS A 496 2.83 6.14 -9.52
N PRO A 497 3.16 6.15 -8.21
CA PRO A 497 2.18 5.95 -7.15
C PRO A 497 0.97 6.88 -7.27
N GLN A 498 1.19 8.14 -7.68
CA GLN A 498 0.11 9.09 -7.92
C GLN A 498 -0.76 8.70 -9.12
N ALA A 499 -0.16 8.26 -10.23
CA ALA A 499 -0.89 7.74 -11.38
C ALA A 499 -1.68 6.47 -11.03
N TRP A 500 -1.11 5.58 -10.21
CA TRP A 500 -1.80 4.38 -9.73
C TRP A 500 -2.91 4.68 -8.74
N SER A 501 -2.82 5.76 -7.95
CA SER A 501 -3.88 6.14 -6.99
C SER A 501 -5.26 6.27 -7.65
N TYR A 502 -5.32 6.67 -8.92
CA TYR A 502 -6.56 6.69 -9.69
C TYR A 502 -7.12 5.28 -9.90
N TYR A 503 -6.29 4.34 -10.37
CA TYR A 503 -6.69 2.94 -10.55
C TYR A 503 -6.99 2.27 -9.20
N ASP A 504 -6.19 2.53 -8.17
CA ASP A 504 -6.43 2.03 -6.81
C ASP A 504 -7.81 2.48 -6.29
N ARG A 505 -8.23 3.72 -6.60
CA ARG A 505 -9.57 4.22 -6.26
C ARG A 505 -10.66 3.65 -7.17
N LEU A 506 -10.41 3.46 -8.48
CA LEU A 506 -11.36 2.74 -9.34
C LEU A 506 -11.64 1.32 -8.82
N GLU A 507 -10.64 0.74 -8.18
CA GLU A 507 -10.73 -0.58 -7.59
C GLU A 507 -11.42 -0.60 -6.21
N LYS A 508 -11.61 0.54 -5.55
CA LYS A 508 -12.29 0.59 -4.26
C LYS A 508 -13.78 0.30 -4.40
N THR A 509 -14.32 -0.42 -3.42
CA THR A 509 -15.76 -0.58 -3.26
C THR A 509 -16.42 0.71 -2.81
N GLU A 510 -17.74 0.81 -2.98
CA GLU A 510 -18.52 2.01 -2.61
C GLU A 510 -18.28 2.45 -1.17
N ASP A 511 -18.27 1.50 -0.24
CA ASP A 511 -18.00 1.82 1.17
C ASP A 511 -16.54 2.29 1.36
N GLU A 512 -15.57 1.74 0.64
CA GLU A 512 -14.15 2.16 0.72
C GLU A 512 -13.92 3.54 0.12
N LEU A 513 -14.65 3.87 -0.94
CA LEU A 513 -14.69 5.22 -1.51
C LEU A 513 -15.33 6.22 -0.56
N PHE A 514 -16.39 5.81 0.15
CA PHE A 514 -17.03 6.66 1.16
C PHE A 514 -16.04 7.02 2.30
N ASP A 515 -15.25 6.07 2.79
CA ASP A 515 -14.30 6.30 3.89
C ASP A 515 -12.96 6.94 3.43
N ASP A 516 -12.72 7.09 2.13
CA ASP A 516 -11.51 7.73 1.59
C ASP A 516 -11.59 9.26 1.73
N ASP A 517 -10.69 9.83 2.55
CA ASP A 517 -10.65 11.27 2.85
C ASP A 517 -10.26 12.15 1.66
N THR A 518 -9.87 11.55 0.53
CA THR A 518 -9.54 12.22 -0.72
C THR A 518 -10.56 11.97 -1.84
N VAL A 519 -11.68 11.32 -1.54
CA VAL A 519 -12.78 11.06 -2.49
C VAL A 519 -14.04 11.79 -2.03
N VAL A 520 -14.75 12.39 -2.98
CA VAL A 520 -16.11 12.89 -2.74
C VAL A 520 -17.07 11.90 -3.39
N TYR A 521 -17.68 11.05 -2.58
CA TYR A 521 -18.50 9.93 -3.04
C TYR A 521 -19.98 10.32 -3.08
N GLY A 522 -20.69 9.86 -4.11
CA GLY A 522 -22.16 9.89 -4.11
C GLY A 522 -22.79 11.26 -4.38
N LEU A 523 -22.12 12.12 -5.15
CA LEU A 523 -22.57 13.48 -5.46
C LEU A 523 -23.85 13.49 -6.30
N THR A 524 -24.78 14.35 -5.92
CA THR A 524 -25.99 14.62 -6.71
C THR A 524 -25.93 16.05 -7.24
N ILE A 525 -25.88 16.21 -8.57
CA ILE A 525 -25.86 17.53 -9.21
C ILE A 525 -27.21 18.22 -9.02
N THR A 526 -27.20 19.41 -8.41
CA THR A 526 -28.41 20.22 -8.18
C THR A 526 -28.55 21.37 -9.18
N HIS A 527 -27.42 21.91 -9.65
CA HIS A 527 -27.41 23.02 -10.61
C HIS A 527 -26.18 22.95 -11.52
N LYS A 528 -26.33 23.39 -12.78
CA LYS A 528 -25.23 23.56 -13.74
C LYS A 528 -25.48 24.79 -14.62
N GLU A 529 -24.45 25.62 -14.78
CA GLU A 529 -24.50 26.85 -15.59
C GLU A 529 -23.25 26.93 -16.49
N LEU A 530 -23.41 27.37 -17.74
CA LEU A 530 -22.30 27.53 -18.68
C LEU A 530 -21.60 28.88 -18.47
N GLU A 531 -20.31 28.84 -18.10
CA GLU A 531 -19.43 30.00 -17.93
C GLU A 531 -18.12 29.80 -18.73
N ASN A 532 -17.85 30.65 -19.74
CA ASN A 532 -16.57 30.73 -20.46
C ASN A 532 -15.99 29.36 -20.89
N ASN A 533 -16.72 28.62 -21.76
CA ASN A 533 -16.34 27.29 -22.26
C ASN A 533 -16.22 26.19 -21.19
N SER A 534 -16.78 26.40 -19.99
CA SER A 534 -16.87 25.41 -18.93
C SER A 534 -18.23 25.45 -18.24
N TYR A 535 -18.72 24.33 -17.73
CA TYR A 535 -19.88 24.29 -16.86
C TYR A 535 -19.45 24.42 -15.41
N LYS A 536 -20.00 25.41 -14.72
CA LYS A 536 -19.95 25.52 -13.26
C LYS A 536 -21.09 24.70 -12.68
N CYS A 537 -20.75 23.69 -11.90
CA CYS A 537 -21.68 22.73 -11.32
C CYS A 537 -21.78 22.96 -9.82
N THR A 538 -22.98 22.78 -9.28
CA THR A 538 -23.24 22.68 -7.84
C THR A 538 -23.84 21.31 -7.58
N ALA A 539 -23.32 20.61 -6.58
CA ALA A 539 -23.79 19.31 -6.16
C ALA A 539 -23.88 19.22 -4.64
N ILE A 540 -24.64 18.25 -4.15
CA ILE A 540 -24.74 17.92 -2.73
C ILE A 540 -24.04 16.59 -2.43
N TYR A 541 -23.45 16.49 -1.24
CA TYR A 541 -22.83 15.29 -0.68
C TYR A 541 -23.18 15.12 0.80
N SER A 542 -22.90 13.95 1.37
CA SER A 542 -23.15 13.68 2.79
C SER A 542 -22.05 14.23 3.69
N ASN A 543 -22.42 15.06 4.68
CA ASN A 543 -21.48 15.53 5.72
C ASN A 543 -21.03 14.43 6.70
N ASP A 544 -21.61 13.22 6.61
CA ASP A 544 -21.13 12.06 7.35
C ASP A 544 -19.85 11.46 6.73
N GLN A 545 -19.45 11.88 5.51
CA GLN A 545 -18.24 11.45 4.83
C GLN A 545 -16.98 12.15 5.40
N PRO A 546 -15.87 11.44 5.72
CA PRO A 546 -14.66 12.02 6.32
C PRO A 546 -13.76 12.76 5.31
N ILE A 547 -14.29 13.71 4.54
CA ILE A 547 -13.56 14.39 3.45
C ILE A 547 -12.57 15.44 3.99
N ARG A 548 -11.32 15.41 3.50
CA ARG A 548 -10.34 16.49 3.68
C ARG A 548 -10.49 17.58 2.63
N THR A 549 -11.47 18.44 2.84
CA THR A 549 -11.84 19.55 1.95
C THR A 549 -10.69 20.53 1.68
N ASP A 550 -9.74 20.65 2.61
CA ASP A 550 -8.53 21.48 2.50
C ASP A 550 -7.53 20.98 1.45
N LYS A 551 -7.64 19.70 1.04
CA LYS A 551 -6.68 19.05 0.14
C LYS A 551 -7.23 18.74 -1.25
N ILE A 552 -8.50 19.04 -1.51
CA ILE A 552 -9.16 18.77 -2.81
C ILE A 552 -9.45 20.09 -3.52
N SER A 553 -8.57 20.47 -4.44
CA SER A 553 -8.73 21.69 -5.28
C SER A 553 -9.04 21.37 -6.75
N SER A 554 -8.66 20.18 -7.19
CA SER A 554 -9.09 19.53 -8.43
C SER A 554 -9.35 18.05 -8.18
N ALA A 555 -10.13 17.43 -9.06
CA ALA A 555 -10.47 16.02 -8.98
C ALA A 555 -10.73 15.45 -10.37
N THR A 556 -10.56 14.14 -10.48
CA THR A 556 -10.95 13.36 -11.66
C THR A 556 -12.31 12.74 -11.42
N VAL A 557 -13.22 12.84 -12.38
CA VAL A 557 -14.51 12.15 -12.32
C VAL A 557 -14.31 10.65 -12.51
N GLN A 558 -14.84 9.84 -11.59
CA GLN A 558 -14.71 8.38 -11.60
C GLN A 558 -15.05 7.79 -12.98
N GLY A 559 -14.16 6.96 -13.52
CA GLY A 559 -14.36 6.26 -14.80
C GLY A 559 -14.17 7.17 -16.04
N SER A 560 -13.52 8.32 -15.89
CA SER A 560 -13.33 9.26 -16.99
C SER A 560 -12.03 10.07 -16.85
N ASP A 561 -11.58 10.66 -17.96
CA ASP A 561 -10.49 11.65 -17.94
C ASP A 561 -10.97 13.09 -17.66
N ALA A 562 -12.24 13.25 -17.28
CA ALA A 562 -12.82 14.56 -17.04
C ALA A 562 -12.31 15.14 -15.71
N LYS A 563 -11.82 16.38 -15.79
CA LYS A 563 -11.24 17.09 -14.64
C LYS A 563 -12.24 18.10 -14.08
N ALA A 564 -12.65 17.87 -12.84
CA ALA A 564 -13.30 18.87 -12.01
C ALA A 564 -12.23 19.81 -11.44
N THR A 565 -12.38 21.11 -11.68
CA THR A 565 -11.42 22.13 -11.25
C THR A 565 -12.11 23.22 -10.43
N ARG A 566 -11.33 24.04 -9.72
CA ARG A 566 -11.85 25.14 -8.87
C ARG A 566 -12.86 24.64 -7.82
N ILE A 567 -12.57 23.48 -7.25
CA ILE A 567 -13.44 22.84 -6.28
C ILE A 567 -13.53 23.71 -5.02
N LYS A 568 -14.76 23.94 -4.54
CA LYS A 568 -15.04 24.59 -3.26
C LYS A 568 -16.14 23.85 -2.51
N PHE A 569 -15.98 23.77 -1.20
CA PHE A 569 -16.94 23.14 -0.30
C PHE A 569 -17.63 24.22 0.55
N GLU A 570 -18.94 24.07 0.71
CA GLU A 570 -19.79 24.92 1.53
C GLU A 570 -20.69 24.05 2.41
N GLU A 571 -20.88 24.41 3.68
CA GLU A 571 -21.76 23.68 4.58
C GLU A 571 -23.20 24.16 4.38
N VAL A 572 -24.13 23.26 4.05
CA VAL A 572 -25.55 23.59 3.86
C VAL A 572 -26.32 23.37 5.16
N ASP A 573 -26.23 22.16 5.71
CA ASP A 573 -26.77 21.82 7.03
C ASP A 573 -25.93 20.72 7.73
N HIS A 574 -26.44 20.15 8.83
CA HIS A 574 -25.71 19.15 9.61
C HIS A 574 -25.50 17.80 8.86
N HIS A 575 -26.25 17.52 7.81
CA HIS A 575 -26.26 16.24 7.10
C HIS A 575 -25.83 16.37 5.62
N GLU A 576 -26.02 17.54 5.01
CA GLU A 576 -25.67 17.81 3.62
C GLU A 576 -24.66 18.96 3.48
N GLY A 577 -23.63 18.72 2.68
CA GLY A 577 -22.69 19.71 2.22
C GLY A 577 -22.93 20.02 0.74
N ALA A 578 -22.59 21.23 0.32
CA ALA A 578 -22.56 21.63 -1.08
C ALA A 578 -21.12 21.67 -1.59
N ILE A 579 -20.94 21.27 -2.84
CA ILE A 579 -19.67 21.38 -3.56
C ILE A 579 -19.92 22.13 -4.86
N THR A 580 -19.03 23.05 -5.21
CA THR A 580 -19.01 23.71 -6.51
C THR A 580 -17.72 23.39 -7.25
N PHE A 581 -17.80 23.15 -8.56
CA PHE A 581 -16.66 22.83 -9.40
C PHE A 581 -16.92 23.11 -10.88
N ASN A 582 -15.87 23.23 -11.68
CA ASN A 582 -15.95 23.46 -13.12
C ASN A 582 -15.54 22.21 -13.91
N ILE A 583 -16.32 21.85 -14.94
CA ILE A 583 -16.00 20.84 -15.96
C ILE A 583 -15.98 21.50 -17.33
N LYS A 584 -15.09 21.08 -18.24
CA LYS A 584 -15.04 21.63 -19.60
C LYS A 584 -16.31 21.29 -20.40
N GLN A 585 -16.68 22.17 -21.33
CA GLN A 585 -17.93 22.03 -22.09
C GLN A 585 -18.00 20.74 -22.93
N ASP A 586 -16.87 20.30 -23.48
CA ASP A 586 -16.70 19.06 -24.26
C ASP A 586 -16.74 17.78 -23.42
N GLN A 587 -16.75 17.90 -22.09
CA GLN A 587 -16.78 16.78 -21.15
C GLN A 587 -18.07 16.75 -20.32
N ILE A 588 -19.12 17.48 -20.70
CA ILE A 588 -20.36 17.59 -19.92
C ILE A 588 -21.06 16.24 -19.69
N ASP A 589 -20.95 15.30 -20.62
CA ASP A 589 -21.67 14.02 -20.59
C ASP A 589 -21.34 13.19 -19.35
N VAL A 590 -20.15 13.41 -18.74
CA VAL A 590 -19.77 12.72 -17.49
C VAL A 590 -20.68 13.08 -16.30
N LEU A 591 -21.40 14.20 -16.38
CA LEU A 591 -22.36 14.65 -15.36
C LEU A 591 -23.70 13.92 -15.43
N GLU A 592 -23.94 13.13 -16.47
CA GLU A 592 -25.17 12.32 -16.59
C GLU A 592 -25.14 11.11 -15.65
N ASN A 593 -23.94 10.65 -15.27
CA ASN A 593 -23.72 9.59 -14.30
C ASN A 593 -24.03 10.10 -12.88
N ASN A 594 -25.26 9.90 -12.41
CA ASN A 594 -25.67 10.16 -11.03
C ASN A 594 -25.99 8.84 -10.31
N PRO A 595 -25.46 8.62 -9.09
CA PRO A 595 -24.62 9.55 -8.33
C PRO A 595 -23.17 9.63 -8.86
N LEU A 596 -22.59 10.83 -8.84
CA LEU A 596 -21.25 11.12 -9.35
C LEU A 596 -20.20 10.90 -8.24
N THR A 597 -19.00 10.44 -8.60
CA THR A 597 -17.88 10.36 -7.64
C THR A 597 -16.68 11.13 -8.17
N LEU A 598 -16.05 11.94 -7.31
CA LEU A 598 -14.84 12.70 -7.62
C LEU A 598 -13.64 12.14 -6.85
N PHE A 599 -12.58 11.79 -7.56
CA PHE A 599 -11.30 11.38 -6.99
C PHE A 599 -10.37 12.58 -6.91
N GLY A 600 -10.11 13.08 -5.70
CA GLY A 600 -9.27 14.26 -5.48
C GLY A 600 -7.87 14.05 -6.05
N ASP A 601 -7.44 14.98 -6.90
CA ASP A 601 -6.10 14.95 -7.46
C ASP A 601 -5.10 15.39 -6.40
N GLU A 602 -3.95 14.72 -6.35
CA GLU A 602 -2.83 15.26 -5.60
C GLU A 602 -2.26 16.51 -6.29
N ILE A 603 -1.64 17.38 -5.50
CA ILE A 603 -1.05 18.61 -6.01
C ILE A 603 0.08 18.23 -6.97
N PHE A 604 -0.13 18.47 -8.27
CA PHE A 604 0.90 18.29 -9.28
C PHE A 604 2.00 19.34 -9.11
N ILE A 605 3.20 18.89 -8.80
CA ILE A 605 4.41 19.72 -8.78
C ILE A 605 5.06 19.58 -10.15
N ASN A 606 5.26 20.70 -10.87
CA ASN A 606 6.04 20.66 -12.10
C ASN A 606 7.52 20.44 -11.73
N THR A 607 8.09 19.33 -12.17
CA THR A 607 9.47 18.91 -11.86
C THR A 607 10.42 19.03 -13.06
N ASP A 608 9.98 19.56 -14.21
CA ASP A 608 10.78 19.55 -15.44
C ASP A 608 12.14 20.25 -15.25
N THR A 609 12.15 21.38 -14.54
CA THR A 609 13.39 22.11 -14.20
C THR A 609 14.28 21.30 -13.24
N LEU A 610 13.68 20.58 -12.30
CA LEU A 610 14.42 19.76 -11.32
C LEU A 610 15.07 18.56 -12.00
N GLU A 611 14.34 17.89 -12.89
CA GLU A 611 14.83 16.75 -13.67
C GLU A 611 15.92 17.18 -14.66
N THR A 612 15.73 18.30 -15.35
CA THR A 612 16.77 18.88 -16.23
C THR A 612 18.04 19.16 -15.44
N ARG A 613 17.90 19.72 -14.22
CA ARG A 613 19.05 20.01 -13.37
C ARG A 613 19.77 18.76 -12.90
N LEU A 614 19.07 17.66 -12.66
CA LEU A 614 19.68 16.37 -12.34
C LEU A 614 20.51 15.83 -13.52
N CYS A 615 20.03 15.98 -14.77
CA CYS A 615 20.83 15.66 -15.95
C CYS A 615 22.09 16.52 -16.01
N ASP A 616 21.98 17.84 -15.85
CA ASP A 616 23.14 18.76 -15.89
C ASP A 616 24.20 18.40 -14.83
N VAL A 617 23.76 18.07 -13.61
CA VAL A 617 24.66 17.69 -12.51
C VAL A 617 25.35 16.36 -12.80
N THR A 618 24.61 15.40 -13.36
CA THR A 618 25.15 14.06 -13.69
C THR A 618 26.14 14.13 -14.84
N GLU A 619 25.83 14.89 -15.89
CA GLU A 619 26.74 15.17 -17.01
C GLU A 619 28.04 15.83 -16.53
N ALA A 620 27.93 16.92 -15.77
CA ALA A 620 29.10 17.61 -15.24
C ALA A 620 29.94 16.69 -14.34
N TYR A 621 29.31 15.80 -13.57
CA TYR A 621 30.02 14.82 -12.75
C TYR A 621 30.74 13.77 -13.62
N PHE A 622 30.09 13.24 -14.66
CA PHE A 622 30.70 12.26 -15.57
C PHE A 622 31.88 12.85 -16.34
N GLU A 623 31.82 14.13 -16.71
CA GLU A 623 32.90 14.82 -17.41
C GLU A 623 34.08 15.18 -16.48
N THR A 624 33.81 15.62 -15.26
CA THR A 624 34.84 16.24 -14.40
C THR A 624 35.24 15.40 -13.19
N GLY A 625 34.45 14.39 -12.82
CA GLY A 625 34.58 13.61 -11.59
C GLY A 625 34.35 14.42 -10.30
N LYS A 626 33.75 15.61 -10.38
CA LYS A 626 33.62 16.54 -9.25
C LYS A 626 32.20 17.05 -9.08
N LEU A 627 31.71 16.97 -7.84
CA LEU A 627 30.54 17.70 -7.37
C LEU A 627 31.02 19.04 -6.77
N SER A 628 30.26 20.12 -6.94
CA SER A 628 30.64 21.45 -6.46
C SER A 628 29.65 22.01 -5.44
N GLY A 629 30.16 22.83 -4.53
CA GLY A 629 29.39 23.58 -3.55
C GLY A 629 28.49 22.71 -2.67
N SER A 630 27.24 23.13 -2.52
CA SER A 630 26.29 22.56 -1.56
C SER A 630 25.89 21.13 -1.92
N LEU A 631 25.99 20.75 -3.20
CA LEU A 631 25.70 19.39 -3.66
C LEU A 631 26.73 18.38 -3.14
N ALA A 632 28.03 18.74 -3.17
CA ALA A 632 29.07 17.91 -2.59
C ALA A 632 28.86 17.78 -1.07
N ALA A 633 28.64 18.90 -0.38
CA ALA A 633 28.41 18.89 1.05
C ALA A 633 27.20 18.03 1.46
N LEU A 634 26.10 18.10 0.70
CA LEU A 634 24.89 17.32 0.96
C LEU A 634 25.12 15.82 0.73
N LEU A 635 25.70 15.45 -0.40
CA LEU A 635 25.89 14.04 -0.78
C LEU A 635 26.97 13.36 0.07
N GLU A 636 28.00 14.09 0.47
CA GLU A 636 29.07 13.59 1.35
C GLU A 636 28.71 13.67 2.84
N ARG A 637 27.55 14.27 3.18
CA ARG A 637 27.12 14.54 4.56
C ARG A 637 28.19 15.31 5.34
N SER A 638 28.88 16.21 4.66
CA SER A 638 29.97 17.01 5.21
C SER A 638 29.42 18.04 6.19
N ALA A 639 30.19 18.33 7.24
CA ALA A 639 29.88 19.45 8.12
C ALA A 639 29.88 20.77 7.32
N PRO A 640 29.01 21.74 7.67
CA PRO A 640 29.01 23.04 7.01
C PRO A 640 30.38 23.70 7.14
N GLN A 641 30.87 24.25 6.02
CA GLN A 641 32.10 25.02 5.98
C GLN A 641 31.76 26.51 6.00
N PHE A 642 32.63 27.28 6.64
CA PHE A 642 32.46 28.72 6.83
C PHE A 642 33.66 29.45 6.21
N SER A 643 33.39 30.61 5.61
CA SER A 643 34.40 31.45 4.94
C SER A 643 35.40 32.11 5.91
N GLY A 644 35.14 32.06 7.22
CA GLY A 644 35.99 32.59 8.29
C GLY A 644 36.63 31.52 9.17
N THR A 645 37.55 31.93 10.05
CA THR A 645 38.25 31.02 10.99
C THR A 645 37.39 30.58 12.18
N ASP A 646 36.31 31.31 12.47
CA ASP A 646 35.43 31.02 13.60
C ASP A 646 34.28 30.11 13.18
N ASN A 647 34.11 28.99 13.89
CA ASN A 647 32.92 28.14 13.74
C ASN A 647 31.77 28.71 14.59
N PRO A 648 30.69 29.23 13.97
CA PRO A 648 29.56 29.82 14.70
C PRO A 648 28.65 28.78 15.37
N LEU A 649 28.86 27.48 15.12
CA LEU A 649 28.10 26.40 15.74
C LEU A 649 28.61 26.05 17.15
N PRO A 650 27.76 25.48 18.03
CA PRO A 650 26.34 25.18 17.82
C PRO A 650 25.44 26.41 18.06
N VAL A 651 24.40 26.55 17.23
CA VAL A 651 23.28 27.46 17.48
C VAL A 651 22.12 26.65 18.06
N CYS A 652 21.88 26.80 19.35
CA CYS A 652 20.84 26.06 20.07
C CYS A 652 20.14 26.93 21.10
N ARG A 653 18.91 26.55 21.47
CA ARG A 653 18.10 27.27 22.47
C ARG A 653 18.73 27.37 23.85
N LYS A 654 19.68 26.48 24.19
CA LYS A 654 20.46 26.57 25.43
C LYS A 654 21.45 27.74 25.42
N ARG A 655 22.01 28.07 24.25
CA ARG A 655 22.99 29.15 24.06
C ARG A 655 22.31 30.48 23.74
N TYR A 656 21.19 30.43 23.05
CA TYR A 656 20.38 31.60 22.67
C TYR A 656 18.92 31.37 23.14
N PRO A 657 18.61 31.65 24.42
CA PRO A 657 17.29 31.41 24.98
C PRO A 657 16.25 32.43 24.49
N VAL A 658 16.69 33.61 24.05
CA VAL A 658 15.83 34.67 23.51
C VAL A 658 15.59 34.42 22.02
N ASP A 659 14.33 34.50 21.57
CA ASP A 659 13.93 34.18 20.19
C ASP A 659 14.68 35.02 19.14
N GLN A 660 14.79 36.33 19.37
CA GLN A 660 15.48 37.21 18.42
C GLN A 660 16.98 36.88 18.33
N GLU A 661 17.65 36.67 19.47
CA GLU A 661 19.08 36.31 19.49
C GLU A 661 19.35 34.97 18.82
N TYR A 662 18.43 34.00 18.97
CA TYR A 662 18.52 32.71 18.28
C TYR A 662 18.39 32.87 16.77
N LEU A 663 17.42 33.67 16.31
CA LEU A 663 17.23 33.95 14.89
C LEU A 663 18.44 34.68 14.29
N ASP A 664 18.93 35.73 14.97
CA ASP A 664 20.11 36.50 14.56
C ASP A 664 21.36 35.61 14.47
N ALA A 665 21.53 34.69 15.43
CA ALA A 665 22.63 33.73 15.43
C ALA A 665 22.54 32.75 14.25
N ILE A 666 21.34 32.28 13.88
CA ILE A 666 21.15 31.44 12.69
C ILE A 666 21.46 32.23 11.42
N ILE A 667 20.91 33.43 11.26
CA ILE A 667 21.14 34.29 10.09
C ILE A 667 22.65 34.55 9.93
N LYS A 668 23.33 34.95 11.01
CA LYS A 668 24.79 35.15 11.01
C LYS A 668 25.55 33.89 10.63
N THR A 669 25.12 32.73 11.11
CA THR A 669 25.73 31.43 10.79
C THR A 669 25.60 31.13 9.31
N VAL A 670 24.41 31.31 8.73
CA VAL A 670 24.13 31.02 7.31
C VAL A 670 24.88 31.97 6.40
N HIS A 671 24.96 33.27 6.71
CA HIS A 671 25.77 34.23 5.95
C HIS A 671 27.27 33.90 5.94
N ALA A 672 27.77 33.24 6.99
CA ALA A 672 29.17 32.86 7.07
C ALA A 672 29.49 31.61 6.24
N MET A 673 28.49 30.85 5.78
CA MET A 673 28.71 29.59 5.07
C MET A 673 29.37 29.79 3.71
N ASP A 674 30.32 28.93 3.38
CA ASP A 674 31.00 28.94 2.08
C ASP A 674 30.39 27.87 1.15
N ASN A 675 29.28 28.23 0.49
CA ASN A 675 28.61 27.37 -0.48
C ASN A 675 28.33 25.93 0.02
N THR A 676 28.00 25.75 1.30
CA THR A 676 27.70 24.44 1.92
C THR A 676 26.22 24.34 2.33
N CYS A 677 25.85 23.28 3.05
CA CYS A 677 24.49 23.05 3.55
C CYS A 677 24.43 22.99 5.09
N LEU A 678 23.36 23.53 5.68
CA LEU A 678 23.07 23.48 7.11
C LEU A 678 21.62 23.00 7.32
N CYS A 679 21.43 21.91 8.05
CA CYS A 679 20.11 21.37 8.35
C CYS A 679 19.55 21.97 9.66
N ILE A 680 18.36 22.58 9.60
CA ILE A 680 17.65 23.09 10.77
C ILE A 680 16.55 22.11 11.17
N GLN A 681 16.67 21.50 12.35
CA GLN A 681 15.72 20.49 12.86
C GLN A 681 14.98 20.97 14.11
N GLY A 682 13.69 20.59 14.23
CA GLY A 682 12.87 20.84 15.42
C GLY A 682 11.50 20.17 15.33
N PRO A 683 10.78 19.94 16.45
CA PRO A 683 9.46 19.31 16.44
C PRO A 683 8.41 20.15 15.69
N PRO A 684 7.23 19.59 15.35
CA PRO A 684 6.11 20.37 14.83
C PRO A 684 5.80 21.58 15.73
N GLY A 685 5.53 22.75 15.12
CA GLY A 685 5.27 23.99 15.87
C GLY A 685 6.51 24.73 16.41
N ALA A 686 7.74 24.21 16.24
CA ALA A 686 8.96 24.84 16.76
C ALA A 686 9.42 26.11 16.00
N GLY A 687 8.60 26.68 15.12
CA GLY A 687 8.93 27.90 14.38
C GLY A 687 9.87 27.71 13.17
N LYS A 688 10.08 26.48 12.68
CA LYS A 688 10.99 26.21 11.53
C LYS A 688 10.67 27.07 10.30
N THR A 689 9.39 27.17 9.92
CA THR A 689 8.95 27.98 8.78
C THR A 689 9.25 29.45 9.00
N TYR A 690 8.98 29.96 10.21
CA TYR A 690 9.30 31.33 10.60
C TYR A 690 10.80 31.60 10.49
N THR A 691 11.66 30.73 11.03
CA THR A 691 13.11 30.85 10.92
C THR A 691 13.59 30.80 9.47
N ALA A 692 13.07 29.87 8.67
CA ALA A 692 13.45 29.72 7.26
C ALA A 692 13.08 30.96 6.44
N GLU A 693 11.88 31.51 6.63
CA GLU A 693 11.42 32.73 5.97
C GLU A 693 12.38 33.91 6.22
N HIS A 694 12.78 34.13 7.48
CA HIS A 694 13.67 35.23 7.85
C HIS A 694 15.10 35.03 7.35
N VAL A 695 15.60 33.79 7.34
CA VAL A 695 16.92 33.47 6.76
C VAL A 695 16.91 33.68 5.25
N ILE A 696 15.86 33.25 4.55
CA ILE A 696 15.73 33.47 3.10
C ILE A 696 15.65 34.98 2.82
N ALA A 697 14.83 35.71 3.57
CA ALA A 697 14.69 37.16 3.43
C ALA A 697 15.96 37.95 3.76
N SER A 698 16.90 37.39 4.52
CA SER A 698 18.21 38.03 4.76
C SER A 698 19.22 37.73 3.65
N LEU A 699 19.03 36.65 2.89
CA LEU A 699 19.93 36.22 1.80
C LEU A 699 19.56 36.82 0.44
N VAL A 700 18.29 37.18 0.24
CA VAL A 700 17.74 37.81 -0.97
C VAL A 700 17.61 39.31 -0.74
#